data_AF-A0A672S335-F1
#
_entry.id   AF-A0A672S335-F1
#
_cell.length_a   1.000
_cell.length_b   1.000
_cell.length_c   1.000
_cell.angle_alpha   90.00
_cell.angle_beta   90.00
_cell.angle_gamma   90.00
#
_symmetry.space_group_name_H-M   'P 1'
#
loop_
_entity.id
_entity.type
_entity.pdbx_description
1 polymer ?
#
loop_
_entity_poly.entity_id
_entity_poly.type
_entity_poly.pdbx_seq_one_letter_code
_entity_poly.pdbx_strand_id
1 'polypeptide(L)'
;MLLIVLVLYLCPGFQCQTEDTELSEDVDFEEYAISDMDPNAVGFFLHLETKPHIQELLVQTTIISRYAFTAVSCSMLNRHSAATQGVFQFHIPTAAYISNFTMIVGGRVFPSQVKAKEKKVTKEGGENNGKKNKNTPEQSEGEMEVFRMEVTIPGRNRAVFLLTYEELLQRRLGRYEHVTSVRPMQLVSRLSVGVTVVEHSRITYLEVLPLRNGKTPSSNGNGKADGKVGPPVSTVVRQNDTFCKISFTPNIAQQAKIATNGMLGEFVVHYDVERETGTGIGDIQVLDGHFVHYFAPKDLPVVPKNVVFVIDTSASMVGTKIRQTKEALFTILRELRPNDHFNFVTFSKRIRVWQPGKLVPVTPNNIRDAKKFIYMISPTGGTDINGGIQAGSALLIDYLSSKEESHHNSVSLIIFLTDGRPTVGIVQSPAIIGNTKAAVQEKFCLFTIGMGDDVDYRLLERMSLENCGTMRRIPEDADARVMLKGFYDEIGTPLLSDIQVEYSEDAVEYITQNLFTNYFNGSELIVAGKLTNHSSDSLHVQVTASNSDRSIVLEKDVSIHEREQETERRLAEAEAGPNVNGYVERLWGYLSVKDGLKGRLRSQTSAERENYTQHTTNLSLTYNFLTPLTQMIVEKPQVLADGTLAQTQKEAETTEAPPPAESSSQLSEDDNSLTPQGLHRNQPPKPTSAVSKATSGISKLTKKSVTLSKTSADGDPHFVVEVPHSKLTVCFNINGEPGHILRLVTDHKHSGVTVNGALIGAPAPAGSHKEQRTYFNTITIVVDKPHRSYIEVTPQKVILDDRDRMILPSSSSISVQTANLGVVIIANTNLTVTILGTIQFVILFHHYKNPAPYQLDHLGFYIANNKGLSKDTHGLLVTLQHVVHFLHYTFDQTVIQHAACVKKKKKKKPEYCTMFKLYRLKCKDHLVAHLILNIHKWFL
;
A
#
# COMPACT_ATOMS: atom_id res chain seq x y z
N MET A 1 36.28 -30.58 5.60
CA MET A 1 37.12 -31.56 6.33
C MET A 1 38.46 -31.83 5.65
N LEU A 2 38.66 -32.86 4.81
CA LEU A 2 40.02 -33.30 4.40
C LEU A 2 40.99 -32.19 3.91
N LEU A 3 40.51 -31.21 3.12
CA LEU A 3 41.36 -30.10 2.64
C LEU A 3 41.87 -29.18 3.78
N ILE A 4 41.10 -29.00 4.84
CA ILE A 4 41.45 -28.08 5.95
C ILE A 4 42.60 -28.68 6.78
N VAL A 5 42.58 -30.00 6.99
CA VAL A 5 43.65 -30.76 7.65
C VAL A 5 44.96 -30.63 6.86
N LEU A 6 44.89 -30.56 5.53
CA LEU A 6 46.07 -30.43 4.66
C LEU A 6 46.78 -29.06 4.79
N VAL A 7 46.01 -27.99 5.04
CA VAL A 7 46.57 -26.63 5.20
C VAL A 7 47.26 -26.46 6.55
N LEU A 8 46.67 -27.02 7.61
CA LEU A 8 47.23 -26.98 8.97
C LEU A 8 48.60 -27.69 9.09
N TYR A 9 48.89 -28.66 8.21
CA TYR A 9 50.15 -29.40 8.19
C TYR A 9 51.31 -28.68 7.47
N LEU A 10 51.09 -27.53 6.83
CA LEU A 10 52.07 -26.85 5.98
C LEU A 10 52.59 -25.52 6.52
N CYS A 11 52.18 -25.09 7.72
CA CYS A 11 52.63 -23.83 8.34
C CYS A 11 53.57 -24.09 9.54
N PRO A 12 54.89 -23.88 9.41
CA PRO A 12 55.84 -24.06 10.52
C PRO A 12 55.78 -22.84 11.47
N GLY A 13 54.81 -22.82 12.38
CA GLY A 13 54.64 -21.68 13.30
C GLY A 13 53.72 -21.84 14.51
N PHE A 14 52.93 -22.92 14.63
CA PHE A 14 52.07 -23.15 15.79
C PHE A 14 52.42 -24.44 16.53
N GLN A 15 52.97 -24.28 17.74
CA GLN A 15 53.30 -25.36 18.64
C GLN A 15 52.44 -25.20 19.91
N CYS A 16 51.35 -25.94 19.99
CA CYS A 16 50.43 -25.91 21.13
C CYS A 16 50.66 -27.15 22.01
N GLN A 17 50.62 -26.97 23.34
CA GLN A 17 50.70 -28.08 24.29
C GLN A 17 49.34 -28.76 24.40
N THR A 18 49.33 -30.08 24.50
CA THR A 18 48.13 -30.91 24.71
C THR A 18 47.96 -31.25 26.19
N GLU A 19 46.83 -30.88 26.78
CA GLU A 19 46.25 -31.55 27.95
C GLU A 19 44.80 -31.91 27.63
N ASP A 20 44.34 -33.05 28.13
CA ASP A 20 43.10 -33.69 27.70
C ASP A 20 41.83 -33.06 28.33
N THR A 21 40.75 -32.98 27.55
CA THR A 21 39.38 -32.95 28.09
C THR A 21 38.40 -33.52 27.06
N GLU A 22 37.29 -34.10 27.54
CA GLU A 22 36.43 -35.00 26.76
C GLU A 22 35.53 -34.30 25.73
N LEU A 23 35.08 -35.05 24.72
CA LEU A 23 34.16 -34.56 23.69
C LEU A 23 32.74 -34.39 24.23
N SER A 24 32.11 -33.27 23.86
CA SER A 24 30.66 -33.14 23.73
C SER A 24 30.33 -32.63 22.32
N GLU A 25 29.23 -33.09 21.75
CA GLU A 25 28.78 -32.72 20.39
C GLU A 25 28.18 -31.29 20.35
N ASP A 26 27.82 -30.82 19.16
CA ASP A 26 27.17 -29.53 18.84
C ASP A 26 28.00 -28.22 19.07
N VAL A 27 28.91 -27.92 18.13
CA VAL A 27 29.42 -26.55 17.88
C VAL A 27 29.53 -26.28 16.36
N ASP A 28 28.73 -25.34 15.85
CA ASP A 28 28.79 -24.90 14.44
C ASP A 28 30.03 -24.03 14.18
N PHE A 29 30.98 -24.56 13.41
CA PHE A 29 32.32 -23.96 13.21
C PHE A 29 32.45 -23.05 11.97
N GLU A 30 31.36 -22.50 11.43
CA GLU A 30 31.40 -21.62 10.23
C GLU A 30 31.57 -20.11 10.51
N GLU A 31 31.30 -19.61 11.72
CA GLU A 31 31.15 -18.15 11.95
C GLU A 31 32.47 -17.37 12.20
N TYR A 32 33.63 -18.04 12.33
CA TYR A 32 34.91 -17.41 12.71
C TYR A 32 36.10 -17.73 11.76
N ALA A 33 35.98 -17.40 10.46
CA ALA A 33 37.07 -17.64 9.49
C ALA A 33 37.22 -16.65 8.32
N ILE A 34 36.52 -15.49 8.30
CA ILE A 34 36.55 -14.57 7.12
C ILE A 34 36.67 -13.07 7.49
N SER A 35 37.26 -12.72 8.64
CA SER A 35 37.48 -11.32 9.04
C SER A 35 38.77 -10.68 8.49
N ASP A 36 39.76 -11.48 8.07
CA ASP A 36 41.12 -11.04 7.68
C ASP A 36 41.63 -11.69 6.37
N MET A 37 40.73 -11.97 5.43
CA MET A 37 41.12 -12.53 4.12
C MET A 37 41.62 -11.44 3.14
N ASP A 38 42.85 -11.62 2.63
CA ASP A 38 43.42 -10.84 1.53
C ASP A 38 42.50 -10.87 0.29
N PRO A 39 42.26 -9.75 -0.42
CA PRO A 39 41.44 -9.72 -1.65
C PRO A 39 41.89 -10.71 -2.74
N ASN A 40 43.16 -11.12 -2.76
CA ASN A 40 43.66 -12.17 -3.67
C ASN A 40 43.11 -13.57 -3.32
N ALA A 41 42.84 -13.86 -2.05
CA ALA A 41 42.29 -15.15 -1.62
C ALA A 41 40.87 -15.39 -2.14
N VAL A 42 40.06 -14.33 -2.27
CA VAL A 42 38.71 -14.38 -2.84
C VAL A 42 38.73 -14.90 -4.30
N GLY A 43 39.77 -14.53 -5.07
CA GLY A 43 39.98 -15.04 -6.43
C GLY A 43 40.31 -16.53 -6.52
N PHE A 44 40.80 -17.12 -5.42
CA PHE A 44 41.17 -18.54 -5.33
C PHE A 44 39.96 -19.40 -4.94
N PHE A 45 39.11 -18.95 -4.02
CA PHE A 45 37.84 -19.64 -3.71
C PHE A 45 36.89 -19.67 -4.93
N LEU A 46 36.82 -18.57 -5.71
CA LEU A 46 36.07 -18.50 -6.97
C LEU A 46 36.61 -19.40 -8.10
N HIS A 47 37.74 -20.10 -7.90
CA HIS A 47 38.23 -21.15 -8.82
C HIS A 47 37.71 -22.55 -8.46
N LEU A 48 37.21 -22.76 -7.24
CA LEU A 48 36.73 -24.06 -6.75
C LEU A 48 35.22 -24.26 -6.93
N GLU A 49 34.44 -23.19 -7.09
CA GLU A 49 33.02 -23.30 -7.39
C GLU A 49 32.78 -23.79 -8.84
N THR A 50 32.21 -24.99 -8.98
CA THR A 50 31.86 -25.61 -10.27
C THR A 50 30.57 -25.09 -10.91
N LYS A 51 29.93 -24.07 -10.31
CA LYS A 51 28.67 -23.47 -10.76
C LYS A 51 28.91 -22.22 -11.62
N PRO A 52 28.03 -21.91 -12.59
CA PRO A 52 28.06 -20.62 -13.29
C PRO A 52 27.87 -19.41 -12.37
N HIS A 53 28.70 -18.39 -12.57
CA HIS A 53 28.70 -17.14 -11.80
C HIS A 53 27.85 -16.07 -12.49
N ILE A 54 26.93 -15.42 -11.76
CA ILE A 54 26.11 -14.31 -12.24
C ILE A 54 26.98 -13.03 -12.28
N GLN A 55 27.39 -12.64 -13.49
CA GLN A 55 28.15 -11.41 -13.70
C GLN A 55 27.26 -10.17 -13.57
N GLU A 56 26.02 -10.25 -14.04
CA GLU A 56 25.09 -9.12 -14.08
C GLU A 56 23.65 -9.57 -13.82
N LEU A 57 22.94 -8.82 -12.96
CA LEU A 57 21.50 -8.93 -12.74
C LEU A 57 20.90 -7.53 -12.80
N LEU A 58 20.14 -7.27 -13.84
CA LEU A 58 19.44 -6.02 -14.10
C LEU A 58 17.93 -6.27 -14.06
N VAL A 59 17.22 -5.63 -13.14
CA VAL A 59 15.76 -5.53 -13.14
C VAL A 59 15.40 -4.10 -13.49
N GLN A 60 14.53 -3.89 -14.48
CA GLN A 60 13.97 -2.58 -14.82
C GLN A 60 12.44 -2.69 -14.88
N THR A 61 11.76 -2.01 -13.97
CA THR A 61 10.30 -1.85 -13.97
C THR A 61 9.94 -0.47 -14.52
N THR A 62 8.96 -0.40 -15.42
CA THR A 62 8.29 0.85 -15.81
C THR A 62 6.80 0.72 -15.51
N ILE A 63 6.31 1.51 -14.57
CA ILE A 63 4.90 1.62 -14.19
C ILE A 63 4.31 2.80 -14.95
N ILE A 64 3.29 2.57 -15.78
CA ILE A 64 2.50 3.60 -16.44
C ILE A 64 1.05 3.45 -15.96
N SER A 65 0.52 4.48 -15.30
CA SER A 65 -0.84 4.49 -14.75
C SER A 65 -1.20 3.18 -14.03
N ARG A 66 -0.47 2.87 -12.96
CA ARG A 66 -0.56 1.62 -12.15
C ARG A 66 -0.21 0.31 -12.89
N TYR A 67 -0.03 0.30 -14.21
CA TYR A 67 0.30 -0.92 -14.97
C TYR A 67 1.82 -1.04 -15.16
N ALA A 68 2.42 -2.10 -14.62
CA ALA A 68 3.86 -2.25 -14.48
C ALA A 68 4.43 -3.29 -15.46
N PHE A 69 5.31 -2.83 -16.34
CA PHE A 69 6.13 -3.65 -17.23
C PHE A 69 7.49 -3.90 -16.57
N THR A 70 7.78 -5.13 -16.17
CA THR A 70 9.09 -5.50 -15.59
C THR A 70 9.91 -6.32 -16.57
N ALA A 71 11.14 -5.88 -16.85
CA ALA A 71 12.14 -6.61 -17.61
C ALA A 71 13.30 -7.03 -16.70
N VAL A 72 13.62 -8.32 -16.69
CA VAL A 72 14.75 -8.92 -15.96
C VAL A 72 15.77 -9.44 -16.96
N SER A 73 17.02 -9.03 -16.81
CA SER A 73 18.17 -9.53 -17.54
C SER A 73 19.20 -10.12 -16.57
N CYS A 74 19.60 -11.36 -16.78
CA CYS A 74 20.57 -12.08 -15.95
C CYS A 74 21.66 -12.70 -16.82
N SER A 75 22.92 -12.37 -16.58
CA SER A 75 24.08 -12.84 -17.34
C SER A 75 24.96 -13.76 -16.48
N MET A 76 25.08 -15.02 -16.87
CA MET A 76 25.87 -16.05 -16.20
C MET A 76 27.09 -16.46 -17.03
N LEU A 77 28.25 -16.58 -16.39
CA LEU A 77 29.49 -17.07 -16.98
C LEU A 77 29.86 -18.43 -16.39
N ASN A 78 29.99 -19.44 -17.25
CA ASN A 78 30.73 -20.66 -16.90
C ASN A 78 32.22 -20.39 -17.11
N ARG A 79 33.00 -20.42 -16.02
CA ARG A 79 34.46 -20.23 -16.04
C ARG A 79 35.24 -21.52 -16.36
N HIS A 80 34.60 -22.68 -16.20
CA HIS A 80 35.23 -24.00 -16.36
C HIS A 80 35.40 -24.39 -17.83
N SER A 81 36.32 -25.33 -18.10
CA SER A 81 36.52 -25.91 -19.43
C SER A 81 35.41 -26.88 -19.84
N ALA A 82 34.80 -27.56 -18.87
CA ALA A 82 33.64 -28.42 -19.08
C ALA A 82 32.34 -27.60 -19.15
N ALA A 83 31.30 -28.15 -19.80
CA ALA A 83 29.97 -27.57 -19.77
C ALA A 83 29.29 -27.83 -18.41
N THR A 84 28.59 -26.84 -17.87
CA THR A 84 28.00 -26.87 -16.51
C THR A 84 26.55 -26.42 -16.53
N GLN A 85 25.71 -26.99 -15.67
CA GLN A 85 24.31 -26.57 -15.53
C GLN A 85 24.22 -25.18 -14.87
N GLY A 86 23.59 -24.22 -15.55
CA GLY A 86 23.14 -22.95 -15.00
C GLY A 86 21.66 -23.00 -14.68
N VAL A 87 21.26 -22.39 -13.55
CA VAL A 87 19.88 -22.32 -13.08
C VAL A 87 19.48 -20.86 -12.95
N PHE A 88 18.71 -20.35 -13.91
CA PHE A 88 18.04 -19.06 -13.77
C PHE A 88 16.78 -19.24 -12.93
N GLN A 89 16.62 -18.39 -11.92
CA GLN A 89 15.40 -18.32 -11.14
C GLN A 89 15.06 -16.87 -10.80
N PHE A 90 13.76 -16.55 -10.76
CA PHE A 90 13.26 -15.25 -10.37
C PHE A 90 11.89 -15.40 -9.70
N HIS A 91 11.59 -14.57 -8.70
CA HIS A 91 10.26 -14.58 -8.07
C HIS A 91 9.42 -13.47 -8.71
N ILE A 92 8.23 -13.82 -9.18
CA ILE A 92 7.31 -12.95 -9.93
C ILE A 92 6.00 -12.84 -9.15
N PRO A 93 5.39 -11.65 -9.00
CA PRO A 93 4.10 -11.51 -8.31
C PRO A 93 3.02 -12.42 -8.89
N THR A 94 2.21 -13.08 -8.04
CA THR A 94 1.09 -13.97 -8.46
C THR A 94 0.00 -13.23 -9.25
N ALA A 95 -0.05 -11.91 -9.13
CA ALA A 95 -0.90 -11.05 -9.96
C ALA A 95 -0.41 -10.94 -11.41
N ALA A 96 0.88 -11.06 -11.68
CA ALA A 96 1.46 -10.80 -12.98
C ALA A 96 1.15 -11.89 -14.02
N TYR A 97 1.39 -11.56 -15.30
CA TYR A 97 1.57 -12.55 -16.37
C TYR A 97 2.96 -12.39 -16.99
N ILE A 98 3.63 -13.51 -17.27
CA ILE A 98 4.86 -13.50 -18.08
C ILE A 98 4.47 -13.29 -19.54
N SER A 99 5.08 -12.30 -20.21
CA SER A 99 4.79 -11.95 -21.61
C SER A 99 5.88 -12.35 -22.59
N ASN A 100 7.13 -12.47 -22.14
CA ASN A 100 8.24 -12.99 -22.96
C ASN A 100 9.29 -13.66 -22.08
N PHE A 101 9.91 -14.70 -22.61
CA PHE A 101 11.18 -15.23 -22.14
C PHE A 101 12.08 -15.55 -23.34
N THR A 102 13.35 -15.17 -23.27
CA THR A 102 14.36 -15.49 -24.27
C THR A 102 15.66 -15.80 -23.56
N MET A 103 16.35 -16.89 -23.95
CA MET A 103 17.70 -17.18 -23.48
C MET A 103 18.70 -17.17 -24.63
N ILE A 104 19.90 -16.65 -24.38
CA ILE A 104 21.02 -16.62 -25.33
C ILE A 104 22.16 -17.42 -24.71
N VAL A 105 22.42 -18.63 -25.21
CA VAL A 105 23.37 -19.57 -24.60
C VAL A 105 24.40 -19.99 -25.64
N GLY A 106 25.69 -19.81 -25.34
CA GLY A 106 26.77 -20.20 -26.25
C GLY A 106 26.76 -19.48 -27.61
N GLY A 107 26.15 -18.28 -27.69
CA GLY A 107 25.96 -17.55 -28.94
C GLY A 107 24.76 -17.98 -29.79
N ARG A 108 23.86 -18.84 -29.28
CA ARG A 108 22.59 -19.22 -29.94
C ARG A 108 21.41 -18.56 -29.23
N VAL A 109 20.45 -18.03 -29.98
CA VAL A 109 19.24 -17.39 -29.44
C VAL A 109 18.08 -18.38 -29.40
N PHE A 110 17.47 -18.55 -28.24
CA PHE A 110 16.33 -19.41 -27.98
C PHE A 110 15.16 -18.53 -27.50
N PRO A 111 14.32 -18.01 -28.40
CA PRO A 111 13.10 -17.31 -28.01
C PRO A 111 12.08 -18.31 -27.43
N SER A 112 11.10 -17.80 -26.70
CA SER A 112 9.90 -18.56 -26.36
C SER A 112 8.69 -18.09 -27.16
N GLN A 113 7.74 -19.01 -27.36
CA GLN A 113 6.43 -18.70 -27.89
C GLN A 113 5.36 -19.22 -26.92
N VAL A 114 4.34 -18.42 -26.65
CA VAL A 114 3.16 -18.84 -25.88
C VAL A 114 2.22 -19.59 -26.83
N LYS A 115 1.81 -20.80 -26.44
CA LYS A 115 0.89 -21.67 -27.21
C LYS A 115 -0.26 -22.12 -26.33
N ALA A 116 -1.37 -22.52 -26.95
CA ALA A 116 -2.50 -23.09 -26.21
C ALA A 116 -2.05 -24.36 -25.46
N LYS A 117 -2.62 -24.59 -24.28
CA LYS A 117 -2.34 -25.78 -23.47
C LYS A 117 -3.29 -26.89 -23.87
N GLU A 118 -2.74 -27.98 -24.42
CA GLU A 118 -3.55 -29.11 -24.87
C GLU A 118 -4.41 -29.68 -23.74
N LYS A 119 -5.68 -29.97 -24.05
CA LYS A 119 -6.55 -30.72 -23.14
C LYS A 119 -6.01 -32.14 -23.01
N LYS A 120 -5.30 -32.41 -21.91
CA LYS A 120 -4.97 -33.79 -21.52
C LYS A 120 -6.26 -34.55 -21.24
N VAL A 121 -6.71 -35.29 -22.24
CA VAL A 121 -7.73 -36.34 -22.08
C VAL A 121 -7.13 -37.38 -21.16
N THR A 122 -7.65 -37.45 -19.93
CA THR A 122 -7.28 -38.49 -18.97
C THR A 122 -7.82 -39.83 -19.47
N LYS A 123 -7.02 -40.55 -20.26
CA LYS A 123 -7.21 -41.99 -20.38
C LYS A 123 -6.82 -42.62 -19.06
N GLU A 124 -7.77 -43.31 -18.43
CA GLU A 124 -7.49 -44.15 -17.27
C GLU A 124 -6.65 -45.36 -17.70
N GLY A 125 -5.74 -45.81 -16.84
CA GLY A 125 -4.84 -46.94 -17.09
C GLY A 125 -3.51 -46.56 -17.75
N GLY A 126 -2.41 -46.77 -17.02
CA GLY A 126 -1.04 -46.62 -17.54
C GLY A 126 -0.10 -45.90 -16.58
N GLU A 127 0.46 -46.63 -15.61
CA GLU A 127 1.67 -46.17 -14.93
C GLU A 127 2.82 -46.11 -15.93
N ASN A 128 3.56 -44.99 -15.97
CA ASN A 128 4.88 -44.97 -16.58
C ASN A 128 5.74 -43.81 -16.03
N ASN A 129 6.91 -44.13 -15.51
CA ASN A 129 7.81 -43.18 -14.84
C ASN A 129 8.63 -42.35 -15.85
N GLY A 130 7.95 -41.42 -16.54
CA GLY A 130 8.61 -40.41 -17.37
C GLY A 130 8.99 -39.16 -16.56
N LYS A 131 10.29 -38.81 -16.53
CA LYS A 131 10.78 -37.57 -15.91
C LYS A 131 10.09 -36.35 -16.56
N LYS A 132 9.27 -35.62 -15.79
CA LYS A 132 8.65 -34.36 -16.23
C LYS A 132 9.70 -33.25 -16.21
N ASN A 133 10.08 -32.70 -17.35
CA ASN A 133 10.69 -31.37 -17.41
C ASN A 133 9.63 -30.36 -16.92
N LYS A 134 9.84 -29.83 -15.70
CA LYS A 134 8.82 -29.11 -14.94
C LYS A 134 8.84 -27.60 -15.26
N ASN A 135 8.73 -27.24 -16.54
CA ASN A 135 8.63 -25.84 -17.00
C ASN A 135 7.20 -25.28 -16.81
N THR A 136 6.53 -25.69 -15.74
CA THR A 136 5.33 -25.04 -15.21
C THR A 136 5.78 -24.34 -13.94
N PRO A 137 5.41 -23.07 -13.67
CA PRO A 137 5.66 -22.49 -12.35
C PRO A 137 5.09 -23.44 -11.28
N GLU A 138 5.91 -23.75 -10.29
CA GLU A 138 5.39 -24.33 -9.05
C GLU A 138 4.58 -23.23 -8.39
N GLN A 139 3.31 -23.51 -8.05
CA GLN A 139 2.41 -22.54 -7.40
C GLN A 139 2.89 -22.31 -5.97
N SER A 140 3.92 -21.47 -5.87
CA SER A 140 4.59 -21.03 -4.65
C SER A 140 3.63 -20.23 -3.77
N GLU A 141 3.88 -20.27 -2.46
CA GLU A 141 2.79 -20.27 -1.48
C GLU A 141 2.56 -18.91 -0.81
N GLY A 142 3.27 -17.89 -1.29
CA GLY A 142 3.09 -16.48 -0.92
C GLY A 142 2.55 -15.62 -2.07
N GLU A 143 2.79 -14.32 -2.00
CA GLU A 143 2.37 -13.36 -3.04
C GLU A 143 3.23 -13.42 -4.33
N MET A 144 4.22 -14.32 -4.38
CA MET A 144 5.14 -14.50 -5.51
C MET A 144 5.22 -15.97 -5.96
N GLU A 145 5.10 -16.22 -7.27
CA GLU A 145 5.47 -17.48 -7.91
C GLU A 145 6.97 -17.53 -8.24
N VAL A 146 7.58 -18.72 -8.34
CA VAL A 146 8.98 -18.88 -8.75
C VAL A 146 9.05 -19.35 -10.20
N PHE A 147 9.53 -18.49 -11.08
CA PHE A 147 9.96 -18.88 -12.43
C PHE A 147 11.37 -19.47 -12.34
N ARG A 148 11.58 -20.64 -12.95
CA ARG A 148 12.87 -21.35 -12.98
C ARG A 148 13.14 -21.94 -14.36
N MET A 149 14.37 -21.79 -14.84
CA MET A 149 14.86 -22.37 -16.09
C MET A 149 16.25 -22.95 -15.87
N GLU A 150 16.50 -24.16 -16.38
CA GLU A 150 17.79 -24.84 -16.27
C GLU A 150 18.36 -25.09 -17.67
N VAL A 151 19.64 -24.77 -17.86
CA VAL A 151 20.31 -24.94 -19.15
C VAL A 151 21.78 -25.28 -18.98
N THR A 152 22.30 -26.13 -19.85
CA THR A 152 23.73 -26.45 -19.90
C THR A 152 24.50 -25.33 -20.59
N ILE A 153 25.34 -24.61 -19.84
CA ILE A 153 26.19 -23.54 -20.36
C ILE A 153 27.52 -24.17 -20.82
N PRO A 154 27.94 -24.00 -22.10
CA PRO A 154 29.21 -24.51 -22.59
C PRO A 154 30.42 -23.99 -21.80
N GLY A 155 31.53 -24.74 -21.84
CA GLY A 155 32.78 -24.36 -21.19
C GLY A 155 33.29 -22.99 -21.67
N ARG A 156 33.80 -22.18 -20.73
CA ARG A 156 34.31 -20.81 -20.95
C ARG A 156 33.33 -19.88 -21.68
N ASN A 157 32.03 -20.11 -21.54
CA ASN A 157 30.98 -19.41 -22.29
C ASN A 157 29.89 -18.87 -21.36
N ARG A 158 29.01 -18.03 -21.90
CA ARG A 158 27.95 -17.34 -21.16
C ARG A 158 26.54 -17.79 -21.55
N ALA A 159 25.61 -17.60 -20.61
CA ALA A 159 24.18 -17.55 -20.85
C ALA A 159 23.65 -16.16 -20.46
N VAL A 160 22.74 -15.62 -21.25
CA VAL A 160 21.95 -14.43 -20.89
C VAL A 160 20.48 -14.84 -20.89
N PHE A 161 19.77 -14.54 -19.82
CA PHE A 161 18.34 -14.79 -19.67
C PHE A 161 17.61 -13.45 -19.66
N LEU A 162 16.60 -13.32 -20.53
CA LEU A 162 15.72 -12.16 -20.65
C LEU A 162 14.30 -12.62 -20.33
N LEU A 163 13.65 -11.97 -19.38
CA LEU A 163 12.31 -12.30 -18.89
C LEU A 163 11.50 -11.00 -18.81
N THR A 164 10.29 -10.96 -19.36
CA THR A 164 9.34 -9.85 -19.15
C THR A 164 8.05 -10.34 -18.52
N TYR A 165 7.54 -9.58 -17.55
CA TYR A 165 6.25 -9.81 -16.94
C TYR A 165 5.51 -8.50 -16.67
N GLU A 166 4.19 -8.59 -16.62
CA GLU A 166 3.29 -7.45 -16.56
C GLU A 166 2.25 -7.63 -15.44
N GLU A 167 2.05 -6.60 -14.63
CA GLU A 167 1.10 -6.59 -13.50
C GLU A 167 0.31 -5.28 -13.43
N LEU A 168 -0.92 -5.35 -12.92
CA LEU A 168 -1.66 -4.17 -12.50
C LEU A 168 -1.56 -4.01 -10.98
N LEU A 169 -0.95 -2.92 -10.53
CA LEU A 169 -0.81 -2.60 -9.11
C LEU A 169 -2.18 -2.30 -8.49
N GLN A 170 -2.52 -3.01 -7.42
CA GLN A 170 -3.78 -2.81 -6.71
C GLN A 170 -3.63 -1.77 -5.61
N ARG A 171 -4.49 -0.74 -5.62
CA ARG A 171 -4.56 0.22 -4.52
C ARG A 171 -5.14 -0.46 -3.27
N ARG A 172 -4.37 -0.47 -2.18
CA ARG A 172 -4.73 -1.08 -0.88
C ARG A 172 -4.35 -0.11 0.24
N LEU A 173 -5.23 0.03 1.23
CA LEU A 173 -5.02 0.92 2.39
C LEU A 173 -4.64 2.37 2.02
N GLY A 174 -4.99 2.83 0.81
CA GLY A 174 -4.69 4.17 0.33
C GLY A 174 -3.36 4.33 -0.42
N ARG A 175 -2.69 3.26 -0.82
CA ARG A 175 -1.45 3.29 -1.61
C ARG A 175 -1.33 2.11 -2.59
N TYR A 176 -0.43 2.20 -3.54
CA TYR A 176 0.06 1.09 -4.36
C TYR A 176 1.33 0.52 -3.73
N GLU A 177 1.52 -0.79 -3.83
CA GLU A 177 2.77 -1.47 -3.46
C GLU A 177 3.31 -2.23 -4.68
N HIS A 178 4.52 -1.90 -5.14
CA HIS A 178 5.28 -2.69 -6.11
C HIS A 178 6.46 -3.39 -5.42
N VAL A 179 6.66 -4.67 -5.74
CA VAL A 179 7.62 -5.55 -5.06
C VAL A 179 8.54 -6.22 -6.08
N THR A 180 9.84 -5.92 -5.99
CA THR A 180 10.89 -6.63 -6.75
C THR A 180 11.69 -7.55 -5.81
N SER A 181 11.69 -8.86 -6.08
CA SER A 181 12.43 -9.86 -5.29
C SER A 181 13.89 -9.96 -5.72
N VAL A 182 14.82 -9.50 -4.88
CA VAL A 182 16.26 -9.48 -5.14
C VAL A 182 16.94 -10.69 -4.46
N ARG A 183 16.82 -11.87 -5.09
CA ARG A 183 17.29 -13.15 -4.52
C ARG A 183 18.16 -14.01 -5.49
N PRO A 184 19.31 -13.50 -5.99
CA PRO A 184 20.21 -14.22 -6.90
C PRO A 184 20.89 -15.50 -6.36
N MET A 185 20.81 -15.82 -5.06
CA MET A 185 21.53 -16.94 -4.39
C MET A 185 23.07 -16.90 -4.48
N GLN A 186 23.65 -15.78 -4.92
CA GLN A 186 25.08 -15.53 -4.94
C GLN A 186 25.34 -14.01 -5.03
N LEU A 187 26.55 -13.57 -4.70
CA LEU A 187 26.95 -12.17 -4.84
C LEU A 187 27.18 -11.82 -6.31
N VAL A 188 26.48 -10.80 -6.82
CA VAL A 188 26.46 -10.44 -8.25
C VAL A 188 27.42 -9.29 -8.52
N SER A 189 28.25 -9.41 -9.56
CA SER A 189 29.28 -8.41 -9.85
C SER A 189 28.71 -7.04 -10.29
N ARG A 190 27.58 -7.03 -11.00
CA ARG A 190 26.81 -5.83 -11.38
C ARG A 190 25.32 -6.07 -11.09
N LEU A 191 24.84 -5.65 -9.93
CA LEU A 191 23.42 -5.71 -9.57
C LEU A 191 22.77 -4.34 -9.69
N SER A 192 21.61 -4.27 -10.34
CA SER A 192 20.85 -3.04 -10.54
C SER A 192 19.35 -3.32 -10.56
N VAL A 193 18.61 -2.73 -9.64
CA VAL A 193 17.15 -2.64 -9.69
C VAL A 193 16.78 -1.20 -10.01
N GLY A 194 15.97 -0.98 -11.04
CA GLY A 194 15.41 0.32 -11.36
C GLY A 194 13.89 0.23 -11.44
N VAL A 195 13.21 1.22 -10.86
CA VAL A 195 11.75 1.37 -10.94
C VAL A 195 11.47 2.78 -11.44
N THR A 196 10.84 2.89 -12.60
CA THR A 196 10.34 4.16 -13.16
C THR A 196 8.82 4.18 -13.00
N VAL A 197 8.27 5.26 -12.48
CA VAL A 197 6.83 5.49 -12.30
C VAL A 197 6.44 6.68 -13.17
N VAL A 198 5.40 6.51 -13.98
CA VAL A 198 4.79 7.49 -14.86
C VAL A 198 3.29 7.48 -14.58
N GLU A 199 2.74 8.60 -14.11
CA GLU A 199 1.33 8.70 -13.75
C GLU A 199 0.69 9.91 -14.42
N HIS A 200 -0.53 9.74 -14.94
CA HIS A 200 -1.32 10.86 -15.47
C HIS A 200 -1.65 11.89 -14.37
N SER A 201 -1.99 11.38 -13.18
CA SER A 201 -2.14 12.17 -11.96
C SER A 201 -0.79 12.46 -11.29
N ARG A 202 -0.74 13.56 -10.55
CA ARG A 202 0.42 13.91 -9.70
C ARG A 202 0.68 12.82 -8.64
N ILE A 203 1.92 12.43 -8.42
CA ILE A 203 2.35 11.54 -7.34
C ILE A 203 2.29 12.33 -6.01
N THR A 204 1.42 11.91 -5.09
CA THR A 204 1.18 12.61 -3.80
C THR A 204 1.96 11.98 -2.64
N TYR A 205 2.29 10.69 -2.75
CA TYR A 205 3.10 9.94 -1.80
C TYR A 205 4.14 9.12 -2.55
N LEU A 206 5.36 9.03 -2.00
CA LEU A 206 6.39 8.10 -2.45
C LEU A 206 7.27 7.69 -1.26
N GLU A 207 7.48 6.39 -1.11
CA GLU A 207 8.39 5.81 -0.13
C GLU A 207 9.10 4.58 -0.73
N VAL A 208 10.37 4.39 -0.39
CA VAL A 208 11.12 3.17 -0.69
C VAL A 208 11.54 2.54 0.63
N LEU A 209 10.98 1.37 0.93
CA LEU A 209 11.19 0.70 2.22
C LEU A 209 12.58 0.07 2.32
N PRO A 210 13.10 -0.15 3.56
CA PRO A 210 14.19 -1.09 3.79
C PRO A 210 13.89 -2.47 3.16
N LEU A 211 14.93 -3.21 2.77
CA LEU A 211 14.77 -4.51 2.12
C LEU A 211 13.98 -5.49 3.00
N ARG A 212 12.81 -5.93 2.51
CA ARG A 212 11.92 -6.84 3.22
C ARG A 212 12.44 -8.28 3.09
N ASN A 213 13.18 -8.73 4.09
CA ASN A 213 13.55 -10.13 4.22
C ASN A 213 12.32 -10.97 4.64
N GLY A 214 12.21 -12.19 4.12
CA GLY A 214 10.99 -13.01 4.19
C GLY A 214 10.54 -13.40 5.60
N LYS A 215 11.40 -13.22 6.62
CA LYS A 215 11.00 -13.28 8.02
C LYS A 215 10.45 -11.91 8.41
N THR A 216 9.12 -11.79 8.48
CA THR A 216 8.44 -10.58 9.00
C THR A 216 9.04 -10.16 10.34
N PRO A 217 9.32 -8.86 10.59
CA PRO A 217 9.88 -8.43 11.86
C PRO A 217 8.94 -8.78 13.01
N SER A 218 9.32 -9.77 13.83
CA SER A 218 8.68 -9.98 15.13
C SER A 218 8.89 -8.70 15.95
N SER A 219 7.80 -8.00 16.30
CA SER A 219 7.86 -6.83 17.19
C SER A 219 8.28 -7.18 18.62
N ASN A 220 8.53 -8.46 18.92
CA ASN A 220 9.09 -8.95 20.17
C ASN A 220 10.49 -9.55 19.91
N GLY A 221 11.51 -8.69 19.95
CA GLY A 221 12.91 -9.05 19.92
C GLY A 221 13.74 -7.96 20.57
N ASN A 222 14.30 -8.21 21.76
CA ASN A 222 14.97 -7.19 22.58
C ASN A 222 16.43 -6.92 22.14
N GLY A 223 16.67 -6.95 20.83
CA GLY A 223 17.95 -6.62 20.20
C GLY A 223 18.00 -5.17 19.76
N LYS A 224 19.13 -4.48 19.97
CA LYS A 224 19.32 -3.10 19.52
C LYS A 224 19.48 -3.06 18.00
N ALA A 225 18.41 -2.72 17.28
CA ALA A 225 18.47 -2.37 15.86
C ALA A 225 19.04 -0.95 15.68
N ASP A 226 20.34 -0.78 15.93
CA ASP A 226 21.05 0.49 15.76
C ASP A 226 21.41 0.71 14.28
N GLY A 227 20.38 0.99 13.48
CA GLY A 227 20.46 1.16 12.03
C GLY A 227 19.37 2.11 11.54
N LYS A 228 19.75 3.10 10.73
CA LYS A 228 18.83 4.15 10.25
C LYS A 228 17.68 3.54 9.44
N VAL A 229 16.44 3.78 9.87
CA VAL A 229 15.25 3.54 9.05
C VAL A 229 15.31 4.49 7.85
N GLY A 230 15.38 3.91 6.65
CA GLY A 230 15.54 4.63 5.39
C GLY A 230 15.71 3.67 4.22
N PRO A 231 15.78 4.18 2.97
CA PRO A 231 15.87 3.34 1.80
C PRO A 231 17.20 2.54 1.76
N PRO A 232 17.25 1.42 1.02
CA PRO A 232 18.42 0.55 0.99
C PRO A 232 19.70 1.27 0.56
N VAL A 233 20.85 0.91 1.11
CA VAL A 233 22.14 1.52 0.77
C VAL A 233 22.40 1.40 -0.73
N SER A 234 22.83 2.50 -1.37
CA SER A 234 22.92 2.72 -2.84
C SER A 234 21.61 3.07 -3.56
N THR A 235 20.47 3.20 -2.87
CA THR A 235 19.23 3.71 -3.49
C THR A 235 19.35 5.21 -3.80
N VAL A 236 19.01 5.58 -5.03
CA VAL A 236 18.86 6.95 -5.51
C VAL A 236 17.44 7.12 -6.01
N VAL A 237 16.76 8.18 -5.58
CA VAL A 237 15.42 8.56 -6.04
C VAL A 237 15.51 9.91 -6.75
N ARG A 238 14.90 10.03 -7.91
CA ARG A 238 14.71 11.28 -8.65
C ARG A 238 13.23 11.41 -8.98
N GLN A 239 12.58 12.52 -8.61
CA GLN A 239 11.14 12.69 -8.82
C GLN A 239 10.80 14.10 -9.31
N ASN A 240 9.82 14.16 -10.21
CA ASN A 240 9.03 15.33 -10.59
C ASN A 240 7.58 15.09 -10.11
N ASP A 241 6.64 15.97 -10.46
CA ASP A 241 5.24 15.85 -10.01
C ASP A 241 4.50 14.60 -10.54
N THR A 242 4.75 14.16 -11.77
CA THR A 242 4.07 13.00 -12.43
C THR A 242 5.00 11.81 -12.71
N PHE A 243 6.29 11.95 -12.39
CA PHE A 243 7.34 11.03 -12.80
C PHE A 243 8.30 10.74 -11.65
N CYS A 244 8.68 9.49 -11.47
CA CYS A 244 9.74 9.10 -10.55
C CYS A 244 10.67 8.06 -11.18
N LYS A 245 11.97 8.15 -10.90
CA LYS A 245 12.99 7.17 -11.27
C LYS A 245 13.82 6.81 -10.05
N ILE A 246 13.68 5.57 -9.62
CA ILE A 246 14.35 4.95 -8.48
C ILE A 246 15.40 3.99 -9.04
N SER A 247 16.61 3.99 -8.48
CA SER A 247 17.62 2.97 -8.77
C SER A 247 18.36 2.52 -7.52
N PHE A 248 18.56 1.21 -7.37
CA PHE A 248 19.29 0.54 -6.30
C PHE A 248 20.40 -0.31 -6.93
N THR A 249 21.66 0.06 -6.70
CA THR A 249 22.83 -0.47 -7.41
C THR A 249 23.95 -0.86 -6.45
N PRO A 250 23.75 -1.90 -5.62
CA PRO A 250 24.70 -2.26 -4.57
C PRO A 250 25.93 -2.97 -5.16
N ASN A 251 27.13 -2.50 -4.80
CA ASN A 251 28.37 -3.22 -5.12
C ASN A 251 28.52 -4.49 -4.26
N ILE A 252 29.44 -5.39 -4.62
CA ILE A 252 29.65 -6.68 -3.93
C ILE A 252 29.83 -6.51 -2.41
N ALA A 253 30.58 -5.50 -1.96
CA ALA A 253 30.82 -5.26 -0.53
C ALA A 253 29.60 -4.66 0.20
N GLN A 254 28.65 -4.04 -0.51
CA GLN A 254 27.35 -3.65 0.02
C GLN A 254 26.38 -4.84 0.06
N GLN A 255 26.39 -5.70 -0.97
CA GLN A 255 25.59 -6.93 -1.00
C GLN A 255 25.99 -7.87 0.14
N ALA A 256 27.29 -8.12 0.34
CA ALA A 256 27.80 -8.99 1.40
C ALA A 256 27.46 -8.50 2.83
N LYS A 257 27.29 -7.18 3.02
CA LYS A 257 26.82 -6.57 4.29
C LYS A 257 25.32 -6.74 4.55
N ILE A 258 24.54 -7.09 3.53
CA ILE A 258 23.10 -7.37 3.62
C ILE A 258 22.89 -8.88 3.76
N ALA A 259 23.48 -9.66 2.85
CA ALA A 259 23.44 -11.12 2.86
C ALA A 259 24.61 -11.71 2.06
N THR A 260 25.50 -12.46 2.73
CA THR A 260 26.66 -13.14 2.11
C THR A 260 26.25 -14.18 1.06
N ASN A 261 25.09 -14.83 1.24
CA ASN A 261 24.49 -15.79 0.31
C ASN A 261 23.70 -15.15 -0.85
N GLY A 262 23.74 -13.82 -1.00
CA GLY A 262 23.04 -13.12 -2.08
C GLY A 262 21.52 -13.09 -1.98
N MET A 263 20.90 -13.50 -0.86
CA MET A 263 19.47 -13.31 -0.62
C MET A 263 19.20 -11.92 -0.01
N LEU A 264 19.23 -10.88 -0.84
CA LEU A 264 19.16 -9.48 -0.41
C LEU A 264 17.77 -9.05 0.09
N GLY A 265 16.70 -9.76 -0.32
CA GLY A 265 15.34 -9.52 0.13
C GLY A 265 14.44 -8.89 -0.94
N GLU A 266 13.30 -8.34 -0.54
CA GLU A 266 12.39 -7.61 -1.42
C GLU A 266 12.65 -6.11 -1.39
N PHE A 267 12.84 -5.54 -2.58
CA PHE A 267 12.86 -4.09 -2.81
C PHE A 267 11.42 -3.63 -3.02
N VAL A 268 10.89 -2.83 -2.09
CA VAL A 268 9.49 -2.43 -2.06
C VAL A 268 9.36 -0.92 -2.25
N VAL A 269 8.52 -0.53 -3.22
CA VAL A 269 8.17 0.87 -3.51
C VAL A 269 6.70 1.08 -3.19
N HIS A 270 6.39 2.08 -2.37
CA HIS A 270 5.04 2.55 -2.10
C HIS A 270 4.82 3.91 -2.74
N TYR A 271 3.67 4.12 -3.37
CA TYR A 271 3.26 5.43 -3.86
C TYR A 271 1.73 5.60 -3.83
N ASP A 272 1.24 6.84 -3.94
CA ASP A 272 -0.17 7.14 -4.21
C ASP A 272 -0.26 8.39 -5.10
N VAL A 273 -1.41 8.57 -5.76
CA VAL A 273 -1.63 9.61 -6.76
C VAL A 273 -2.73 10.61 -6.36
N GLU A 274 -2.74 11.76 -7.02
CA GLU A 274 -3.75 12.80 -6.86
C GLU A 274 -5.05 12.35 -7.54
N ARG A 275 -6.01 11.95 -6.70
CA ARG A 275 -7.32 11.46 -7.15
C ARG A 275 -8.22 12.64 -7.53
N GLU A 276 -8.70 12.66 -8.77
CA GLU A 276 -9.53 13.75 -9.31
C GLU A 276 -10.78 14.00 -8.44
N THR A 277 -11.14 15.27 -8.28
CA THR A 277 -12.31 15.68 -7.46
C THR A 277 -13.25 16.65 -8.17
N GLY A 278 -12.92 17.12 -9.38
CA GLY A 278 -13.74 18.08 -10.11
C GLY A 278 -14.85 17.45 -10.95
N THR A 279 -14.65 16.21 -11.41
CA THR A 279 -15.49 15.52 -12.40
C THR A 279 -16.52 14.57 -11.79
N GLY A 280 -16.36 14.19 -10.52
CA GLY A 280 -17.17 13.15 -9.86
C GLY A 280 -16.84 11.73 -10.34
N ILE A 281 -16.90 11.48 -11.65
CA ILE A 281 -16.87 10.13 -12.24
C ILE A 281 -15.57 9.35 -12.05
N GLY A 282 -14.40 10.01 -11.98
CA GLY A 282 -13.08 9.36 -11.98
C GLY A 282 -12.13 9.92 -13.05
N ASP A 283 -10.92 9.37 -13.15
CA ASP A 283 -9.98 9.68 -14.23
C ASP A 283 -10.11 8.67 -15.38
N ILE A 284 -10.26 9.16 -16.62
CA ILE A 284 -10.36 8.35 -17.82
C ILE A 284 -9.21 8.68 -18.76
N GLN A 285 -8.48 7.64 -19.17
CA GLN A 285 -7.34 7.71 -20.09
C GLN A 285 -7.70 6.92 -21.34
N VAL A 286 -7.33 7.44 -22.51
CA VAL A 286 -7.68 6.91 -23.84
C VAL A 286 -6.39 6.80 -24.65
N LEU A 287 -6.19 5.68 -25.34
CA LEU A 287 -5.09 5.49 -26.28
C LEU A 287 -5.39 4.31 -27.22
N ASP A 288 -5.00 4.41 -28.49
CA ASP A 288 -5.00 3.29 -29.45
C ASP A 288 -6.39 2.59 -29.56
N GLY A 289 -7.48 3.38 -29.55
CA GLY A 289 -8.86 2.87 -29.62
C GLY A 289 -9.35 2.14 -28.36
N HIS A 290 -8.63 2.24 -27.24
CA HIS A 290 -9.00 1.66 -25.95
C HIS A 290 -9.07 2.73 -24.86
N PHE A 291 -9.78 2.44 -23.78
CA PHE A 291 -9.84 3.32 -22.60
C PHE A 291 -9.64 2.53 -21.29
N VAL A 292 -9.18 3.24 -20.28
CA VAL A 292 -9.18 2.80 -18.88
C VAL A 292 -9.73 3.91 -17.98
N HIS A 293 -10.56 3.52 -17.02
CA HIS A 293 -11.26 4.38 -16.08
C HIS A 293 -10.88 3.98 -14.64
N TYR A 294 -10.29 4.91 -13.90
CA TYR A 294 -9.90 4.77 -12.49
C TYR A 294 -10.88 5.52 -11.59
N PHE A 295 -11.69 4.78 -10.82
CA PHE A 295 -12.67 5.34 -9.88
C PHE A 295 -12.25 5.08 -8.43
N ALA A 296 -11.82 6.14 -7.75
CA ALA A 296 -11.40 6.09 -6.35
C ALA A 296 -11.86 7.36 -5.59
N PRO A 297 -13.18 7.59 -5.43
CA PRO A 297 -13.71 8.81 -4.82
C PRO A 297 -13.17 9.03 -3.41
N LYS A 298 -13.05 10.30 -3.00
CA LYS A 298 -12.59 10.69 -1.66
C LYS A 298 -13.65 11.50 -0.91
N ASP A 299 -13.45 11.63 0.39
CA ASP A 299 -14.23 12.47 1.31
C ASP A 299 -15.74 12.10 1.41
N LEU A 300 -16.10 10.88 0.99
CA LEU A 300 -17.42 10.28 1.20
C LEU A 300 -17.68 9.94 2.68
N PRO A 301 -18.94 10.01 3.15
CA PRO A 301 -19.31 9.44 4.44
C PRO A 301 -19.13 7.91 4.43
N VAL A 302 -18.87 7.34 5.61
CA VAL A 302 -18.67 5.90 5.78
C VAL A 302 -20.01 5.22 6.03
N VAL A 303 -20.31 4.19 5.25
CA VAL A 303 -21.51 3.37 5.40
C VAL A 303 -21.36 2.46 6.63
N PRO A 304 -22.35 2.37 7.53
CA PRO A 304 -22.36 1.39 8.62
C PRO A 304 -22.31 -0.05 8.08
N LYS A 305 -21.71 -0.99 8.82
CA LYS A 305 -21.62 -2.39 8.37
C LYS A 305 -22.17 -3.41 9.34
N ASN A 306 -22.73 -4.49 8.78
CA ASN A 306 -23.24 -5.66 9.48
C ASN A 306 -22.27 -6.83 9.22
N VAL A 307 -21.46 -7.20 10.21
CA VAL A 307 -20.38 -8.19 10.05
C VAL A 307 -20.60 -9.44 10.90
N VAL A 308 -20.67 -10.60 10.25
CA VAL A 308 -20.66 -11.90 10.94
C VAL A 308 -19.32 -12.58 10.71
N PHE A 309 -18.60 -12.82 11.82
CA PHE A 309 -17.35 -13.57 11.81
C PHE A 309 -17.66 -15.06 11.97
N VAL A 310 -17.33 -15.86 10.95
CA VAL A 310 -17.56 -17.32 10.91
C VAL A 310 -16.19 -18.01 11.02
N ILE A 311 -15.86 -18.50 12.21
CA ILE A 311 -14.50 -18.87 12.60
C ILE A 311 -14.40 -20.37 12.85
N ASP A 312 -13.45 -21.04 12.22
CA ASP A 312 -13.19 -22.46 12.48
C ASP A 312 -12.61 -22.68 13.88
N THR A 313 -13.09 -23.74 14.50
CA THR A 313 -12.72 -24.22 15.83
C THR A 313 -12.58 -25.75 15.84
N SER A 314 -12.28 -26.33 14.68
CA SER A 314 -11.74 -27.67 14.47
C SER A 314 -10.47 -27.95 15.30
N ALA A 315 -10.06 -29.22 15.39
CA ALA A 315 -8.88 -29.63 16.15
C ALA A 315 -7.54 -29.20 15.53
N SER A 316 -7.50 -28.86 14.23
CA SER A 316 -6.30 -28.38 13.53
C SER A 316 -5.87 -26.97 14.00
N MET A 317 -6.83 -26.12 14.38
CA MET A 317 -6.60 -24.76 14.87
C MET A 317 -5.85 -24.66 16.22
N VAL A 318 -5.50 -25.78 16.87
CA VAL A 318 -4.78 -25.80 18.16
C VAL A 318 -3.42 -25.11 18.07
N GLY A 319 -3.04 -24.39 19.14
CA GLY A 319 -1.72 -23.77 19.26
C GLY A 319 -1.69 -22.31 18.80
N THR A 320 -0.80 -21.99 17.85
CA THR A 320 -0.55 -20.64 17.33
C THR A 320 -1.78 -20.07 16.60
N LYS A 321 -2.35 -20.86 15.68
CA LYS A 321 -3.45 -20.48 14.78
C LYS A 321 -4.66 -19.90 15.52
N ILE A 322 -5.23 -20.61 16.50
CA ILE A 322 -6.33 -20.05 17.32
C ILE A 322 -5.90 -18.87 18.20
N ARG A 323 -4.65 -18.83 18.70
CA ARG A 323 -4.17 -17.74 19.55
C ARG A 323 -4.09 -16.42 18.77
N GLN A 324 -3.44 -16.44 17.60
CA GLN A 324 -3.36 -15.29 16.70
C GLN A 324 -4.75 -14.87 16.19
N THR A 325 -5.63 -15.84 15.90
CA THR A 325 -7.04 -15.56 15.57
C THR A 325 -7.75 -14.79 16.69
N LYS A 326 -7.64 -15.24 17.95
CA LYS A 326 -8.21 -14.51 19.10
C LYS A 326 -7.62 -13.10 19.24
N GLU A 327 -6.31 -12.94 19.09
CA GLU A 327 -5.64 -11.62 19.16
C GLU A 327 -6.10 -10.67 18.04
N ALA A 328 -6.28 -11.17 16.81
CA ALA A 328 -6.85 -10.40 15.70
C ALA A 328 -8.29 -9.94 16.02
N LEU A 329 -9.17 -10.86 16.42
CA LEU A 329 -10.55 -10.53 16.77
C LEU A 329 -10.64 -9.57 17.97
N PHE A 330 -9.75 -9.69 18.97
CA PHE A 330 -9.64 -8.72 20.08
C PHE A 330 -9.16 -7.32 19.66
N THR A 331 -8.55 -7.19 18.49
CA THR A 331 -8.09 -5.93 17.87
C THR A 331 -9.22 -5.35 17.02
N ILE A 332 -9.79 -6.15 16.11
CA ILE A 332 -10.94 -5.80 15.26
C ILE A 332 -12.15 -5.34 16.11
N LEU A 333 -12.42 -5.96 17.26
CA LEU A 333 -13.41 -5.52 18.26
C LEU A 333 -13.09 -4.19 18.98
N ARG A 334 -12.12 -3.41 18.51
CA ARG A 334 -11.84 -2.02 18.91
C ARG A 334 -12.04 -1.04 17.77
N GLU A 335 -12.10 -1.54 16.53
CA GLU A 335 -12.11 -0.79 15.28
C GLU A 335 -13.50 -0.83 14.61
N LEU A 336 -14.40 -1.70 15.10
CA LEU A 336 -15.84 -1.59 14.86
C LEU A 336 -16.39 -0.25 15.38
N ARG A 337 -17.23 0.39 14.57
CA ARG A 337 -17.80 1.73 14.80
C ARG A 337 -19.11 1.62 15.60
N PRO A 338 -19.55 2.64 16.35
CA PRO A 338 -20.78 2.56 17.17
C PRO A 338 -22.06 2.18 16.42
N ASN A 339 -22.14 2.51 15.12
CA ASN A 339 -23.27 2.20 14.24
C ASN A 339 -23.16 0.82 13.57
N ASP A 340 -22.01 0.15 13.66
CA ASP A 340 -21.82 -1.19 13.11
C ASP A 340 -22.59 -2.22 13.95
N HIS A 341 -23.06 -3.28 13.30
CA HIS A 341 -23.67 -4.44 13.93
C HIS A 341 -22.80 -5.66 13.70
N PHE A 342 -22.69 -6.55 14.71
CA PHE A 342 -21.83 -7.71 14.60
C PHE A 342 -22.36 -8.95 15.31
N ASN A 343 -21.84 -10.13 14.93
CA ASN A 343 -22.01 -11.38 15.65
C ASN A 343 -20.84 -12.35 15.38
N PHE A 344 -20.74 -13.41 16.19
CA PHE A 344 -19.77 -14.49 16.03
C PHE A 344 -20.47 -15.83 15.88
N VAL A 345 -20.04 -16.59 14.87
CA VAL A 345 -20.34 -18.01 14.68
C VAL A 345 -19.02 -18.76 14.76
N THR A 346 -18.93 -19.75 15.64
CA THR A 346 -17.81 -20.71 15.66
C THR A 346 -18.31 -22.06 15.21
N PHE A 347 -17.62 -22.68 14.25
CA PHE A 347 -17.98 -24.01 13.73
C PHE A 347 -16.87 -25.02 13.98
N SER A 348 -17.25 -26.29 14.06
CA SER A 348 -16.34 -27.45 14.06
C SER A 348 -17.19 -28.69 13.70
N LYS A 349 -17.17 -29.76 14.52
CA LYS A 349 -18.28 -30.74 14.58
C LYS A 349 -19.55 -30.16 15.23
N ARG A 350 -19.48 -28.97 15.84
CA ARG A 350 -20.64 -28.26 16.40
C ARG A 350 -20.61 -26.79 15.99
N ILE A 351 -21.77 -26.25 15.62
CA ILE A 351 -21.96 -24.82 15.38
C ILE A 351 -22.35 -24.17 16.70
N ARG A 352 -21.78 -22.99 17.02
CA ARG A 352 -22.18 -22.16 18.17
C ARG A 352 -22.26 -20.70 17.73
N VAL A 353 -23.41 -20.09 17.96
CA VAL A 353 -23.62 -18.64 17.74
C VAL A 353 -23.51 -17.91 19.08
N TRP A 354 -22.84 -16.75 19.11
CA TRP A 354 -22.68 -15.96 20.34
C TRP A 354 -23.97 -15.26 20.78
N GLN A 355 -24.71 -14.66 19.84
CA GLN A 355 -26.04 -14.10 20.06
C GLN A 355 -27.03 -14.72 19.06
N PRO A 356 -27.73 -15.82 19.39
CA PRO A 356 -28.69 -16.44 18.46
C PRO A 356 -29.81 -15.48 18.04
N GLY A 357 -30.21 -15.53 16.77
CA GLY A 357 -31.40 -14.85 16.24
C GLY A 357 -31.33 -13.32 16.11
N LYS A 358 -30.14 -12.72 16.19
CA LYS A 358 -29.92 -11.26 15.99
C LYS A 358 -28.45 -10.95 15.71
N LEU A 359 -28.16 -9.83 15.05
CA LEU A 359 -26.88 -9.13 15.26
C LEU A 359 -27.02 -8.17 16.46
N VAL A 360 -25.91 -7.68 17.00
CA VAL A 360 -25.92 -6.69 18.09
C VAL A 360 -25.09 -5.45 17.76
N PRO A 361 -25.53 -4.25 18.18
CA PRO A 361 -24.80 -3.01 17.94
C PRO A 361 -23.52 -2.92 18.79
N VAL A 362 -22.57 -2.10 18.36
CA VAL A 362 -21.29 -1.87 19.05
C VAL A 362 -21.48 -1.02 20.30
N THR A 363 -21.74 -1.69 21.43
CA THR A 363 -21.80 -1.09 22.77
C THR A 363 -20.66 -1.61 23.67
N PRO A 364 -20.20 -0.85 24.68
CA PRO A 364 -19.16 -1.31 25.60
C PRO A 364 -19.51 -2.63 26.34
N ASN A 365 -20.80 -2.89 26.58
CA ASN A 365 -21.27 -4.15 27.13
C ASN A 365 -21.14 -5.30 26.12
N ASN A 366 -21.64 -5.11 24.89
CA ASN A 366 -21.56 -6.11 23.82
C ASN A 366 -20.10 -6.45 23.48
N ILE A 367 -19.23 -5.44 23.37
CA ILE A 367 -17.79 -5.63 23.12
C ILE A 367 -17.09 -6.37 24.29
N ARG A 368 -17.44 -6.09 25.55
CA ARG A 368 -16.94 -6.85 26.70
C ARG A 368 -17.35 -8.32 26.64
N ASP A 369 -18.62 -8.59 26.34
CA ASP A 369 -19.18 -9.94 26.43
C ASP A 369 -18.87 -10.79 25.18
N ALA A 370 -18.64 -10.15 24.03
CA ALA A 370 -18.00 -10.76 22.86
C ALA A 370 -16.55 -11.16 23.16
N LYS A 371 -15.77 -10.31 23.85
CA LYS A 371 -14.40 -10.64 24.28
C LYS A 371 -14.38 -11.84 25.24
N LYS A 372 -15.38 -12.00 26.11
CA LYS A 372 -15.56 -13.23 26.91
C LYS A 372 -15.82 -14.46 26.01
N PHE A 373 -16.72 -14.35 25.03
CA PHE A 373 -17.03 -15.45 24.12
C PHE A 373 -15.78 -15.91 23.34
N ILE A 374 -15.05 -14.97 22.71
CA ILE A 374 -13.80 -15.25 21.99
C ILE A 374 -12.75 -15.89 22.90
N TYR A 375 -12.60 -15.41 24.14
CA TYR A 375 -11.68 -16.00 25.11
C TYR A 375 -12.02 -17.48 25.38
N MET A 376 -13.31 -17.81 25.54
CA MET A 376 -13.83 -19.16 25.80
C MET A 376 -13.88 -20.09 24.56
N ILE A 377 -13.39 -19.68 23.40
CA ILE A 377 -13.26 -20.57 22.24
C ILE A 377 -12.17 -21.62 22.50
N SER A 378 -12.50 -22.90 22.35
CA SER A 378 -11.55 -24.02 22.47
C SER A 378 -11.64 -24.90 21.23
N PRO A 379 -10.54 -25.11 20.47
CA PRO A 379 -10.58 -25.91 19.24
C PRO A 379 -10.84 -27.40 19.56
N THR A 380 -11.89 -27.98 18.97
CA THR A 380 -12.35 -29.36 19.20
C THR A 380 -13.15 -29.92 18.02
N GLY A 381 -12.86 -31.16 17.60
CA GLY A 381 -13.62 -31.88 16.57
C GLY A 381 -13.16 -31.64 15.13
N GLY A 382 -13.98 -32.06 14.15
CA GLY A 382 -13.75 -31.81 12.72
C GLY A 382 -14.30 -30.45 12.26
N THR A 383 -14.62 -30.33 10.97
CA THR A 383 -14.84 -29.04 10.29
C THR A 383 -16.11 -29.08 9.43
N ASP A 384 -17.21 -28.46 9.89
CA ASP A 384 -18.46 -28.28 9.12
C ASP A 384 -18.55 -26.88 8.52
N ILE A 385 -17.86 -26.69 7.37
CA ILE A 385 -17.85 -25.42 6.61
C ILE A 385 -19.27 -25.02 6.21
N ASN A 386 -20.05 -25.98 5.69
CA ASN A 386 -21.41 -25.74 5.23
C ASN A 386 -22.28 -25.22 6.39
N GLY A 387 -22.30 -25.93 7.52
CA GLY A 387 -23.06 -25.53 8.71
C GLY A 387 -22.63 -24.17 9.27
N GLY A 388 -21.33 -23.88 9.29
CA GLY A 388 -20.80 -22.57 9.68
C GLY A 388 -21.31 -21.44 8.79
N ILE A 389 -21.24 -21.61 7.47
CA ILE A 389 -21.75 -20.64 6.48
C ILE A 389 -23.27 -20.47 6.61
N GLN A 390 -24.06 -21.56 6.66
CA GLN A 390 -25.51 -21.47 6.77
C GLN A 390 -25.94 -20.69 8.02
N ALA A 391 -25.30 -20.94 9.17
CA ALA A 391 -25.60 -20.22 10.41
C ALA A 391 -25.15 -18.75 10.39
N GLY A 392 -24.05 -18.43 9.71
CA GLY A 392 -23.61 -17.05 9.50
C GLY A 392 -24.55 -16.27 8.57
N SER A 393 -24.96 -16.89 7.46
CA SER A 393 -25.90 -16.33 6.49
C SER A 393 -27.29 -16.12 7.09
N ALA A 394 -27.81 -17.09 7.86
CA ALA A 394 -29.12 -16.97 8.51
C ALA A 394 -29.21 -15.70 9.37
N LEU A 395 -28.18 -15.39 10.16
CA LEU A 395 -28.16 -14.18 11.00
C LEU A 395 -28.27 -12.88 10.19
N LEU A 396 -27.61 -12.80 9.03
CA LEU A 396 -27.71 -11.64 8.14
C LEU A 396 -29.06 -11.62 7.39
N ILE A 397 -29.57 -12.76 6.93
CA ILE A 397 -30.88 -12.85 6.27
C ILE A 397 -32.01 -12.46 7.24
N ASP A 398 -31.99 -12.96 8.48
CA ASP A 398 -32.99 -12.65 9.51
C ASP A 398 -32.99 -11.15 9.85
N TYR A 399 -31.80 -10.54 9.97
CA TYR A 399 -31.63 -9.11 10.20
C TYR A 399 -32.09 -8.28 9.00
N LEU A 400 -31.65 -8.59 7.78
CA LEU A 400 -32.04 -7.87 6.56
C LEU A 400 -33.52 -8.08 6.17
N SER A 401 -34.19 -9.09 6.73
CA SER A 401 -35.63 -9.34 6.54
C SER A 401 -36.50 -8.81 7.70
N SER A 402 -35.87 -8.21 8.72
CA SER A 402 -36.58 -7.54 9.82
C SER A 402 -37.22 -6.23 9.34
N LYS A 403 -38.34 -5.84 9.96
CA LYS A 403 -39.14 -4.66 9.58
C LYS A 403 -38.63 -3.32 10.15
N GLU A 404 -37.40 -3.26 10.67
CA GLU A 404 -36.81 -1.98 11.07
C GLU A 404 -36.30 -1.23 9.83
N GLU A 405 -36.93 -0.10 9.51
CA GLU A 405 -36.63 0.75 8.34
C GLU A 405 -35.17 1.26 8.29
N SER A 406 -34.44 1.15 9.40
CA SER A 406 -33.04 1.54 9.57
C SER A 406 -32.01 0.60 8.90
N HIS A 407 -32.40 -0.59 8.46
CA HIS A 407 -31.44 -1.60 7.97
C HIS A 407 -30.95 -1.35 6.53
N HIS A 408 -31.75 -0.67 5.69
CA HIS A 408 -31.49 -0.54 4.24
C HIS A 408 -30.18 0.16 3.86
N ASN A 409 -29.60 0.95 4.78
CA ASN A 409 -28.47 1.82 4.51
C ASN A 409 -27.15 1.27 5.07
N SER A 410 -26.94 -0.05 5.03
CA SER A 410 -25.80 -0.72 5.68
C SER A 410 -25.20 -1.88 4.86
N VAL A 411 -23.87 -1.90 4.74
CA VAL A 411 -23.14 -2.95 4.01
C VAL A 411 -23.07 -4.22 4.86
N SER A 412 -23.59 -5.32 4.33
CA SER A 412 -23.60 -6.61 5.01
C SER A 412 -22.51 -7.53 4.46
N LEU A 413 -21.75 -8.19 5.34
CA LEU A 413 -20.65 -9.09 4.96
C LEU A 413 -20.37 -10.20 5.97
N ILE A 414 -19.88 -11.34 5.45
CA ILE A 414 -19.34 -12.44 6.24
C ILE A 414 -17.82 -12.48 6.08
N ILE A 415 -17.10 -12.65 7.19
CA ILE A 415 -15.68 -12.99 7.20
C ILE A 415 -15.54 -14.42 7.69
N PHE A 416 -15.24 -15.34 6.77
CA PHE A 416 -15.08 -16.77 7.01
C PHE A 416 -13.59 -17.14 7.12
N LEU A 417 -13.22 -17.90 8.16
CA LEU A 417 -11.84 -18.32 8.42
C LEU A 417 -11.78 -19.84 8.69
N THR A 418 -10.88 -20.55 8.02
CA THR A 418 -10.58 -21.98 8.29
C THR A 418 -9.10 -22.29 8.05
N ASP A 419 -8.59 -23.34 8.71
CA ASP A 419 -7.28 -23.93 8.44
C ASP A 419 -7.34 -25.33 7.81
N GLY A 420 -8.53 -25.79 7.41
CA GLY A 420 -8.69 -27.15 6.88
C GLY A 420 -9.83 -27.33 5.88
N ARG A 421 -9.90 -28.56 5.36
CA ARG A 421 -10.97 -29.06 4.46
C ARG A 421 -12.26 -29.36 5.24
N PRO A 422 -13.44 -29.36 4.58
CA PRO A 422 -14.67 -29.82 5.21
C PRO A 422 -14.58 -31.33 5.52
N THR A 423 -14.86 -31.69 6.77
CA THR A 423 -14.76 -33.09 7.28
C THR A 423 -16.02 -33.54 8.04
N VAL A 424 -16.98 -32.64 8.27
CA VAL A 424 -18.26 -32.90 8.94
C VAL A 424 -19.37 -32.23 8.13
N GLY A 425 -20.59 -32.79 8.18
CA GLY A 425 -21.74 -32.24 7.47
C GLY A 425 -21.66 -32.52 5.98
N ILE A 426 -21.80 -31.47 5.15
CA ILE A 426 -21.66 -31.56 3.69
C ILE A 426 -20.21 -31.26 3.32
N VAL A 427 -19.55 -32.22 2.67
CA VAL A 427 -18.11 -32.18 2.35
C VAL A 427 -17.81 -32.01 0.85
N GLN A 428 -18.81 -32.20 -0.02
CA GLN A 428 -18.66 -32.11 -1.46
C GLN A 428 -18.62 -30.63 -1.89
N SER A 429 -17.46 -30.12 -2.30
CA SER A 429 -17.24 -28.71 -2.64
C SER A 429 -18.36 -28.09 -3.54
N PRO A 430 -18.87 -28.74 -4.60
CA PRO A 430 -19.97 -28.19 -5.40
C PRO A 430 -21.29 -27.98 -4.63
N ALA A 431 -21.61 -28.87 -3.70
CA ALA A 431 -22.81 -28.74 -2.87
C ALA A 431 -22.65 -27.60 -1.84
N ILE A 432 -21.46 -27.47 -1.25
CA ILE A 432 -21.14 -26.35 -0.34
C ILE A 432 -21.28 -25.01 -1.07
N ILE A 433 -20.76 -24.90 -2.31
CA ILE A 433 -20.87 -23.69 -3.13
C ILE A 433 -22.34 -23.36 -3.47
N GLY A 434 -23.11 -24.34 -3.94
CA GLY A 434 -24.54 -24.15 -4.23
C GLY A 434 -25.35 -23.72 -3.01
N ASN A 435 -25.15 -24.40 -1.86
CA ASN A 435 -25.79 -24.06 -0.59
C ASN A 435 -25.37 -22.67 -0.09
N THR A 436 -24.11 -22.28 -0.31
CA THR A 436 -23.60 -20.95 0.04
C THR A 436 -24.31 -19.88 -0.78
N LYS A 437 -24.36 -20.02 -2.12
CA LYS A 437 -25.08 -19.06 -2.97
C LYS A 437 -26.57 -18.97 -2.60
N ALA A 438 -27.23 -20.09 -2.33
CA ALA A 438 -28.63 -20.14 -1.91
C ALA A 438 -28.91 -19.48 -0.54
N ALA A 439 -27.92 -19.44 0.36
CA ALA A 439 -28.03 -18.81 1.68
C ALA A 439 -27.62 -17.32 1.67
N VAL A 440 -26.71 -16.92 0.78
CA VAL A 440 -26.28 -15.52 0.61
C VAL A 440 -27.34 -14.72 -0.17
N GLN A 441 -27.97 -15.33 -1.18
CA GLN A 441 -29.03 -14.71 -2.00
C GLN A 441 -28.61 -13.38 -2.65
N GLU A 442 -27.31 -13.21 -2.90
CA GLU A 442 -26.69 -11.98 -3.44
C GLU A 442 -26.91 -10.72 -2.58
N LYS A 443 -27.34 -10.86 -1.31
CA LYS A 443 -27.63 -9.77 -0.35
C LYS A 443 -26.44 -9.27 0.48
N PHE A 444 -25.31 -9.98 0.47
CA PHE A 444 -24.10 -9.64 1.22
C PHE A 444 -22.88 -10.36 0.64
N CYS A 445 -21.68 -9.85 0.90
CA CYS A 445 -20.45 -10.47 0.38
C CYS A 445 -19.82 -11.46 1.38
N LEU A 446 -19.33 -12.58 0.86
CA LEU A 446 -18.59 -13.59 1.61
C LEU A 446 -17.09 -13.47 1.34
N PHE A 447 -16.35 -12.98 2.33
CA PHE A 447 -14.89 -13.00 2.30
C PHE A 447 -14.37 -14.27 2.95
N THR A 448 -13.43 -14.95 2.30
CA THR A 448 -12.86 -16.22 2.78
C THR A 448 -11.38 -16.08 3.11
N ILE A 449 -10.94 -16.74 4.17
CA ILE A 449 -9.55 -16.71 4.63
C ILE A 449 -9.10 -18.14 4.90
N GLY A 450 -8.07 -18.58 4.19
CA GLY A 450 -7.42 -19.87 4.38
C GLY A 450 -6.10 -19.72 5.13
N MET A 451 -5.88 -20.52 6.17
CA MET A 451 -4.67 -20.49 7.00
C MET A 451 -3.91 -21.82 6.90
N GLY A 452 -2.64 -21.79 6.50
CA GLY A 452 -1.85 -23.00 6.26
C GLY A 452 -2.34 -23.84 5.07
N ASP A 453 -1.73 -24.99 4.86
CA ASP A 453 -1.69 -25.61 3.52
C ASP A 453 -2.71 -26.78 3.35
N ASP A 454 -3.32 -27.20 4.46
CA ASP A 454 -4.38 -28.21 4.51
C ASP A 454 -5.75 -27.74 3.96
N VAL A 455 -5.87 -26.50 3.52
CA VAL A 455 -7.10 -25.85 3.06
C VAL A 455 -7.46 -26.21 1.60
N ASP A 456 -8.75 -26.36 1.29
CA ASP A 456 -9.24 -26.34 -0.11
C ASP A 456 -9.38 -24.89 -0.60
N TYR A 457 -8.24 -24.29 -0.99
CA TYR A 457 -8.18 -22.93 -1.52
C TYR A 457 -9.11 -22.69 -2.71
N ARG A 458 -9.38 -23.71 -3.52
CA ARG A 458 -10.26 -23.61 -4.69
C ARG A 458 -11.74 -23.56 -4.31
N LEU A 459 -12.12 -24.26 -3.24
CA LEU A 459 -13.44 -24.09 -2.61
C LEU A 459 -13.57 -22.69 -2.01
N LEU A 460 -12.57 -22.20 -1.25
CA LEU A 460 -12.62 -20.88 -0.63
C LEU A 460 -12.70 -19.74 -1.65
N GLU A 461 -11.85 -19.77 -2.67
CA GLU A 461 -11.83 -18.81 -3.78
C GLU A 461 -13.17 -18.78 -4.52
N ARG A 462 -13.71 -19.96 -4.90
CA ARG A 462 -14.97 -20.03 -5.63
C ARG A 462 -16.16 -19.61 -4.76
N MET A 463 -16.19 -19.92 -3.46
CA MET A 463 -17.23 -19.44 -2.55
C MET A 463 -17.22 -17.90 -2.42
N SER A 464 -16.05 -17.27 -2.27
CA SER A 464 -15.99 -15.80 -2.20
C SER A 464 -16.33 -15.15 -3.54
N LEU A 465 -15.79 -15.68 -4.64
CA LEU A 465 -15.94 -15.11 -5.98
C LEU A 465 -17.37 -15.23 -6.50
N GLU A 466 -18.11 -16.30 -6.18
CA GLU A 466 -19.54 -16.36 -6.51
C GLU A 466 -20.37 -15.33 -5.70
N ASN A 467 -19.93 -14.97 -4.49
CA ASN A 467 -20.67 -14.16 -3.53
C ASN A 467 -19.95 -12.83 -3.20
N CYS A 468 -19.57 -12.09 -4.25
CA CYS A 468 -19.00 -10.73 -4.27
C CYS A 468 -17.80 -10.39 -3.34
N GLY A 469 -17.20 -11.39 -2.69
CA GLY A 469 -16.01 -11.22 -1.87
C GLY A 469 -14.73 -11.67 -2.57
N THR A 470 -13.64 -11.70 -1.81
CA THR A 470 -12.34 -12.25 -2.22
C THR A 470 -11.79 -13.22 -1.18
N MET A 471 -10.77 -13.99 -1.58
CA MET A 471 -10.08 -14.97 -0.75
C MET A 471 -8.68 -14.47 -0.38
N ARG A 472 -8.27 -14.61 0.89
CA ARG A 472 -6.92 -14.31 1.37
C ARG A 472 -6.25 -15.57 1.92
N ARG A 473 -5.06 -15.90 1.41
CA ARG A 473 -4.16 -16.93 1.98
C ARG A 473 -3.35 -16.33 3.12
N ILE A 474 -3.17 -17.10 4.19
CA ILE A 474 -2.27 -16.84 5.31
C ILE A 474 -1.34 -18.06 5.41
N PRO A 475 -0.05 -17.94 5.01
CA PRO A 475 0.95 -19.00 5.21
C PRO A 475 1.08 -19.39 6.69
N GLU A 476 1.44 -20.63 7.00
CA GLU A 476 1.50 -21.12 8.39
C GLU A 476 2.66 -20.52 9.20
N ASP A 477 3.70 -20.01 8.53
CA ASP A 477 4.84 -19.30 9.14
C ASP A 477 4.61 -17.79 9.35
N ALA A 478 3.57 -17.22 8.74
CA ALA A 478 3.26 -15.80 8.84
C ALA A 478 2.58 -15.41 10.18
N ASP A 479 2.70 -14.15 10.61
CA ASP A 479 1.88 -13.67 11.72
C ASP A 479 0.41 -13.49 11.29
N ALA A 480 -0.37 -14.57 11.41
CA ALA A 480 -1.79 -14.61 11.11
C ALA A 480 -2.58 -13.46 11.77
N ARG A 481 -2.14 -12.94 12.92
CA ARG A 481 -2.75 -11.78 13.57
C ARG A 481 -2.60 -10.50 12.75
N VAL A 482 -1.42 -10.26 12.17
CA VAL A 482 -1.16 -9.10 11.30
C VAL A 482 -1.88 -9.29 9.97
N MET A 483 -1.85 -10.49 9.39
CA MET A 483 -2.53 -10.79 8.12
C MET A 483 -4.06 -10.63 8.23
N LEU A 484 -4.68 -11.16 9.30
CA LEU A 484 -6.11 -10.99 9.57
C LEU A 484 -6.48 -9.52 9.82
N LYS A 485 -5.64 -8.76 10.53
CA LYS A 485 -5.90 -7.34 10.80
C LYS A 485 -5.76 -6.49 9.53
N GLY A 486 -4.69 -6.66 8.77
CA GLY A 486 -4.48 -5.96 7.50
C GLY A 486 -5.59 -6.24 6.49
N PHE A 487 -6.06 -7.49 6.40
CA PHE A 487 -7.23 -7.82 5.60
C PHE A 487 -8.52 -7.14 6.10
N TYR A 488 -8.75 -7.10 7.41
CA TYR A 488 -9.88 -6.33 7.96
C TYR A 488 -9.74 -4.83 7.71
N ASP A 489 -8.54 -4.26 7.72
CA ASP A 489 -8.29 -2.85 7.42
C ASP A 489 -8.63 -2.50 5.96
N GLU A 490 -8.44 -3.44 5.01
CA GLU A 490 -8.86 -3.29 3.61
C GLU A 490 -10.38 -3.19 3.44
N ILE A 491 -11.17 -3.98 4.19
CA ILE A 491 -12.65 -4.07 4.04
C ILE A 491 -13.45 -3.40 5.17
N GLY A 492 -12.79 -2.86 6.20
CA GLY A 492 -13.42 -2.40 7.44
C GLY A 492 -14.14 -1.04 7.33
N THR A 493 -13.97 -0.33 6.22
CA THR A 493 -14.54 1.00 5.96
C THR A 493 -15.15 1.06 4.55
N PRO A 494 -16.38 0.55 4.34
CA PRO A 494 -17.10 0.74 3.09
C PRO A 494 -17.55 2.20 2.92
N LEU A 495 -17.49 2.70 1.68
CA LEU A 495 -17.86 4.07 1.30
C LEU A 495 -19.01 4.10 0.30
N LEU A 496 -19.17 3.07 -0.53
CA LEU A 496 -20.29 2.87 -1.44
C LEU A 496 -20.65 1.37 -1.51
N SER A 497 -21.90 1.07 -1.80
CA SER A 497 -22.34 -0.24 -2.31
C SER A 497 -22.95 -0.10 -3.71
N ASP A 498 -23.22 -1.24 -4.36
CA ASP A 498 -24.04 -1.31 -5.58
C ASP A 498 -23.55 -0.40 -6.72
N ILE A 499 -22.23 -0.37 -6.93
CA ILE A 499 -21.59 0.51 -7.91
C ILE A 499 -21.68 -0.12 -9.30
N GLN A 500 -22.44 0.51 -10.19
CA GLN A 500 -22.58 0.16 -11.60
C GLN A 500 -21.99 1.29 -12.44
N VAL A 501 -21.05 0.98 -13.33
CA VAL A 501 -20.43 1.95 -14.25
C VAL A 501 -20.87 1.65 -15.67
N GLU A 502 -21.68 2.53 -16.25
CA GLU A 502 -22.27 2.39 -17.59
C GLU A 502 -21.66 3.39 -18.57
N TYR A 503 -21.65 2.99 -19.84
CA TYR A 503 -21.02 3.68 -20.96
C TYR A 503 -21.91 3.55 -22.20
N SER A 504 -21.83 4.48 -23.16
CA SER A 504 -22.65 4.42 -24.38
C SER A 504 -22.44 3.10 -25.15
N GLU A 505 -23.51 2.35 -25.42
CA GLU A 505 -23.45 1.07 -26.18
C GLU A 505 -22.97 1.26 -27.63
N ASP A 506 -23.15 2.45 -28.22
CA ASP A 506 -22.64 2.81 -29.54
C ASP A 506 -21.11 3.02 -29.55
N ALA A 507 -20.53 3.40 -28.41
CA ALA A 507 -19.13 3.81 -28.28
C ALA A 507 -18.19 2.70 -27.80
N VAL A 508 -18.72 1.61 -27.20
CA VAL A 508 -17.91 0.55 -26.57
C VAL A 508 -18.24 -0.84 -27.12
N GLU A 509 -17.28 -1.49 -27.77
CA GLU A 509 -17.41 -2.84 -28.34
C GLU A 509 -17.30 -3.94 -27.26
N TYR A 510 -16.43 -3.73 -26.27
CA TYR A 510 -16.17 -4.70 -25.21
C TYR A 510 -15.73 -3.98 -23.93
N ILE A 511 -16.24 -4.43 -22.78
CA ILE A 511 -15.90 -3.88 -21.47
C ILE A 511 -15.53 -4.98 -20.45
N THR A 512 -14.63 -4.67 -19.53
CA THR A 512 -14.29 -5.52 -18.37
C THR A 512 -15.40 -5.46 -17.32
N GLN A 513 -15.21 -6.11 -16.15
CA GLN A 513 -16.09 -5.96 -15.00
C GLN A 513 -16.38 -4.48 -14.70
N ASN A 514 -17.67 -4.10 -14.74
CA ASN A 514 -18.17 -2.74 -14.50
C ASN A 514 -19.18 -2.65 -13.33
N LEU A 515 -19.66 -3.79 -12.82
CA LEU A 515 -20.46 -3.91 -11.59
C LEU A 515 -19.57 -4.32 -10.41
N PHE A 516 -19.67 -3.57 -9.31
CA PHE A 516 -18.92 -3.78 -8.07
C PHE A 516 -19.83 -3.60 -6.85
N THR A 517 -20.00 -4.65 -6.04
CA THR A 517 -20.95 -4.60 -4.90
C THR A 517 -20.51 -3.67 -3.76
N ASN A 518 -19.20 -3.37 -3.64
CA ASN A 518 -18.66 -2.50 -2.58
C ASN A 518 -17.44 -1.69 -3.06
N TYR A 519 -17.34 -0.45 -2.59
CA TYR A 519 -16.11 0.36 -2.63
C TYR A 519 -15.63 0.62 -1.19
N PHE A 520 -14.35 0.36 -0.91
CA PHE A 520 -13.75 0.51 0.41
C PHE A 520 -12.75 1.68 0.45
N ASN A 521 -12.67 2.36 1.59
CA ASN A 521 -11.74 3.48 1.75
C ASN A 521 -10.29 3.02 1.59
N GLY A 522 -9.61 3.54 0.56
CA GLY A 522 -8.23 3.19 0.26
C GLY A 522 -8.07 2.15 -0.85
N SER A 523 -9.16 1.63 -1.42
CA SER A 523 -9.12 0.90 -2.69
C SER A 523 -9.31 1.83 -3.90
N GLU A 524 -9.37 1.24 -5.09
CA GLU A 524 -9.68 1.84 -6.39
C GLU A 524 -10.47 0.80 -7.20
N LEU A 525 -11.48 1.24 -7.94
CA LEU A 525 -12.16 0.42 -8.96
C LEU A 525 -11.57 0.79 -10.32
N ILE A 526 -11.31 -0.22 -11.16
CA ILE A 526 -10.69 -0.03 -12.47
C ILE A 526 -11.56 -0.77 -13.49
N VAL A 527 -11.99 -0.04 -14.51
CA VAL A 527 -12.73 -0.57 -15.67
C VAL A 527 -11.95 -0.23 -16.92
N ALA A 528 -11.84 -1.16 -17.87
CA ALA A 528 -11.26 -0.89 -19.17
C ALA A 528 -12.22 -1.32 -20.29
N GLY A 529 -12.13 -0.67 -21.44
CA GLY A 529 -12.95 -1.00 -22.59
C GLY A 529 -12.23 -0.77 -23.92
N LYS A 530 -12.75 -1.44 -24.94
CA LYS A 530 -12.38 -1.27 -26.35
C LYS A 530 -13.46 -0.44 -27.02
N LEU A 531 -13.07 0.67 -27.65
CA LEU A 531 -14.01 1.55 -28.34
C LEU A 531 -14.48 0.90 -29.64
N THR A 532 -15.64 1.33 -30.14
CA THR A 532 -16.10 0.94 -31.48
C THR A 532 -15.32 1.72 -32.55
N ASN A 533 -15.24 1.17 -33.77
CA ASN A 533 -14.69 1.88 -34.94
C ASN A 533 -15.67 2.95 -35.51
N HIS A 534 -16.68 3.36 -34.73
CA HIS A 534 -17.67 4.36 -35.14
C HIS A 534 -17.36 5.69 -34.44
N SER A 535 -17.55 6.80 -35.15
CA SER A 535 -17.06 8.12 -34.76
C SER A 535 -17.94 8.82 -33.72
N SER A 536 -18.07 8.22 -32.53
CA SER A 536 -18.66 8.88 -31.37
C SER A 536 -17.58 9.76 -30.70
N ASP A 537 -17.60 11.07 -30.97
CA ASP A 537 -16.58 12.04 -30.50
C ASP A 537 -16.45 12.11 -28.96
N SER A 538 -17.48 11.62 -28.24
CA SER A 538 -17.59 11.61 -26.79
C SER A 538 -18.08 10.26 -26.25
N LEU A 539 -17.40 9.76 -25.22
CA LEU A 539 -17.83 8.65 -24.39
C LEU A 539 -18.73 9.20 -23.26
N HIS A 540 -20.03 8.84 -23.26
CA HIS A 540 -20.89 9.10 -22.11
C HIS A 540 -20.55 8.10 -21.00
N VAL A 541 -20.47 8.57 -19.76
CA VAL A 541 -20.17 7.71 -18.59
C VAL A 541 -21.12 8.04 -17.46
N GLN A 542 -21.85 7.02 -16.99
CA GLN A 542 -22.74 7.10 -15.83
C GLN A 542 -22.23 6.16 -14.73
N VAL A 543 -21.86 6.71 -13.57
CA VAL A 543 -21.61 5.92 -12.35
C VAL A 543 -22.85 6.02 -11.47
N THR A 544 -23.56 4.92 -11.25
CA THR A 544 -24.58 4.81 -10.20
C THR A 544 -24.03 4.04 -9.01
N ALA A 545 -24.38 4.44 -7.79
CA ALA A 545 -23.94 3.81 -6.55
C ALA A 545 -24.89 4.12 -5.38
N SER A 546 -24.81 3.31 -4.32
CA SER A 546 -25.52 3.52 -3.04
C SER A 546 -24.57 4.04 -1.96
N ASN A 547 -25.02 5.03 -1.17
CA ASN A 547 -24.39 5.48 0.07
C ASN A 547 -25.48 5.63 1.17
N SER A 548 -25.09 5.82 2.43
CA SER A 548 -25.86 5.57 3.66
C SER A 548 -27.18 6.34 3.88
N ASP A 549 -27.64 7.12 2.90
CA ASP A 549 -28.98 7.76 2.86
C ASP A 549 -29.41 8.11 1.41
N ARG A 550 -28.61 7.77 0.38
CA ARG A 550 -28.74 8.32 -0.98
C ARG A 550 -28.21 7.37 -2.04
N SER A 551 -28.99 7.23 -3.13
CA SER A 551 -28.40 6.90 -4.43
C SER A 551 -27.55 8.09 -4.90
N ILE A 552 -26.39 7.78 -5.46
CA ILE A 552 -25.47 8.69 -6.09
C ILE A 552 -25.47 8.33 -7.57
N VAL A 553 -25.71 9.33 -8.43
CA VAL A 553 -25.59 9.23 -9.88
C VAL A 553 -24.61 10.32 -10.32
N LEU A 554 -23.59 9.93 -11.08
CA LEU A 554 -22.55 10.82 -11.59
C LEU A 554 -22.46 10.61 -13.10
N GLU A 555 -22.85 11.61 -13.86
CA GLU A 555 -22.89 11.56 -15.33
C GLU A 555 -21.90 12.55 -15.91
N LYS A 556 -21.17 12.15 -16.95
CA LYS A 556 -20.29 13.03 -17.70
C LYS A 556 -20.01 12.50 -19.11
N ASP A 557 -20.12 13.38 -20.10
CA ASP A 557 -19.56 13.17 -21.43
C ASP A 557 -18.05 13.49 -21.44
N VAL A 558 -17.25 12.58 -21.99
CA VAL A 558 -15.79 12.71 -22.06
C VAL A 558 -15.36 12.67 -23.53
N SER A 559 -14.80 13.77 -24.04
CA SER A 559 -14.24 13.78 -25.40
C SER A 559 -13.11 12.75 -25.50
N ILE A 560 -13.26 11.85 -26.48
CA ILE A 560 -12.30 10.76 -26.70
C ILE A 560 -10.98 11.34 -27.21
N HIS A 561 -11.05 12.23 -28.19
CA HIS A 561 -9.87 12.82 -28.83
C HIS A 561 -9.07 13.75 -27.90
N GLU A 562 -9.74 14.55 -27.04
CA GLU A 562 -9.03 15.37 -26.05
C GLU A 562 -8.27 14.50 -25.03
N ARG A 563 -8.85 13.36 -24.62
CA ARG A 563 -8.20 12.43 -23.67
C ARG A 563 -7.10 11.60 -24.31
N GLU A 564 -7.19 11.29 -25.60
CA GLU A 564 -6.11 10.66 -26.36
C GLU A 564 -4.91 11.61 -26.47
N GLN A 565 -5.10 12.85 -26.94
CA GLN A 565 -4.04 13.86 -27.01
C GLN A 565 -3.39 14.16 -25.64
N GLU A 566 -4.17 14.27 -24.57
CA GLU A 566 -3.64 14.45 -23.21
C GLU A 566 -2.79 13.23 -22.79
N THR A 567 -3.26 12.01 -23.08
CA THR A 567 -2.53 10.78 -22.75
C THR A 567 -1.20 10.70 -23.51
N GLU A 568 -1.22 10.92 -24.83
CA GLU A 568 -0.02 10.97 -25.67
C GLU A 568 1.02 11.98 -25.17
N ARG A 569 0.57 13.23 -24.88
CA ARG A 569 1.47 14.30 -24.42
C ARG A 569 2.17 13.92 -23.12
N ARG A 570 1.45 13.29 -22.18
CA ARG A 570 1.97 12.88 -20.87
C ARG A 570 2.96 11.71 -20.96
N LEU A 571 2.77 10.78 -21.89
CA LEU A 571 3.78 9.75 -22.18
C LEU A 571 5.06 10.36 -22.76
N ALA A 572 4.92 11.32 -23.69
CA ALA A 572 6.06 12.00 -24.31
C ALA A 572 6.85 12.88 -23.31
N GLU A 573 6.16 13.60 -22.42
CA GLU A 573 6.76 14.40 -21.35
C GLU A 573 7.59 13.58 -20.34
N ALA A 574 7.33 12.27 -20.22
CA ALA A 574 7.92 11.40 -19.20
C ALA A 574 9.23 10.70 -19.61
N GLU A 575 9.75 10.93 -20.82
CA GLU A 575 10.82 10.11 -21.44
C GLU A 575 10.52 8.60 -21.38
N ALA A 576 9.23 8.23 -21.41
CA ALA A 576 8.81 6.84 -21.32
C ALA A 576 9.27 6.09 -22.58
N GLY A 577 10.04 5.01 -22.40
CA GLY A 577 10.78 4.37 -23.49
C GLY A 577 9.89 3.75 -24.58
N PRO A 578 10.46 3.35 -25.74
CA PRO A 578 9.70 2.92 -26.92
C PRO A 578 8.82 1.67 -26.77
N ASN A 579 8.79 1.04 -25.59
CA ASN A 579 7.91 -0.10 -25.27
C ASN A 579 6.60 0.33 -24.57
N VAL A 580 6.23 1.61 -24.62
CA VAL A 580 5.13 2.20 -23.81
C VAL A 580 3.86 2.52 -24.63
N ASN A 581 3.94 2.52 -25.95
CA ASN A 581 2.78 2.59 -26.85
C ASN A 581 1.82 1.42 -26.58
N GLY A 582 0.50 1.61 -26.69
CA GLY A 582 -0.48 0.56 -26.45
C GLY A 582 -0.65 0.11 -24.99
N TYR A 583 -0.14 0.83 -23.98
CA TYR A 583 -0.28 0.38 -22.58
C TYR A 583 -1.75 0.22 -22.14
N VAL A 584 -2.66 1.05 -22.66
CA VAL A 584 -4.12 0.97 -22.41
C VAL A 584 -4.71 -0.31 -23.01
N GLU A 585 -4.35 -0.66 -24.24
CA GLU A 585 -4.73 -1.94 -24.86
C GLU A 585 -4.21 -3.13 -24.04
N ARG A 586 -2.93 -3.10 -23.63
CA ARG A 586 -2.34 -4.20 -22.84
C ARG A 586 -2.99 -4.35 -21.46
N LEU A 587 -3.35 -3.24 -20.82
CA LEU A 587 -4.12 -3.22 -19.57
C LEU A 587 -5.55 -3.76 -19.77
N TRP A 588 -6.24 -3.37 -20.84
CA TRP A 588 -7.53 -3.93 -21.24
C TRP A 588 -7.43 -5.45 -21.48
N GLY A 589 -6.42 -5.91 -22.21
CA GLY A 589 -6.15 -7.33 -22.46
C GLY A 589 -5.87 -8.11 -21.18
N TYR A 590 -5.03 -7.56 -20.29
CA TYR A 590 -4.73 -8.14 -18.97
C TYR A 590 -5.99 -8.30 -18.11
N LEU A 591 -6.81 -7.24 -18.00
CA LEU A 591 -8.07 -7.27 -17.24
C LEU A 591 -9.08 -8.24 -17.87
N SER A 592 -9.24 -8.22 -19.19
CA SER A 592 -10.14 -9.12 -19.93
C SER A 592 -9.75 -10.60 -19.75
N VAL A 593 -8.45 -10.90 -19.70
CA VAL A 593 -7.96 -12.25 -19.38
C VAL A 593 -8.20 -12.61 -17.91
N LYS A 594 -8.00 -11.69 -16.95
CA LYS A 594 -8.34 -11.93 -15.53
C LYS A 594 -9.84 -12.21 -15.36
N ASP A 595 -10.71 -11.44 -16.00
CA ASP A 595 -12.16 -11.61 -15.93
C ASP A 595 -12.65 -12.87 -16.63
N GLY A 596 -12.05 -13.24 -17.77
CA GLY A 596 -12.28 -14.53 -18.41
C GLY A 596 -11.90 -15.73 -17.53
N LEU A 597 -10.79 -15.65 -16.79
CA LEU A 597 -10.42 -16.65 -15.78
C LEU A 597 -11.40 -16.69 -14.59
N LYS A 598 -11.86 -15.53 -14.08
CA LYS A 598 -12.90 -15.45 -13.04
C LYS A 598 -14.21 -16.11 -13.53
N GLY A 599 -14.68 -15.74 -14.73
CA GLY A 599 -15.90 -16.27 -15.35
C GLY A 599 -15.85 -17.78 -15.52
N ARG A 600 -14.72 -18.30 -15.99
CA ARG A 600 -14.43 -19.74 -16.07
C ARG A 600 -14.47 -20.45 -14.71
N LEU A 601 -14.11 -19.79 -13.61
CA LEU A 601 -14.18 -20.36 -12.26
C LEU A 601 -15.59 -20.33 -11.68
N ARG A 602 -16.35 -19.24 -11.89
CA ARG A 602 -17.76 -19.08 -11.48
C ARG A 602 -18.74 -19.92 -12.30
N SER A 603 -18.36 -20.30 -13.54
CA SER A 603 -19.20 -21.07 -14.48
C SER A 603 -19.91 -22.25 -13.80
N GLN A 604 -21.20 -22.39 -14.08
CA GLN A 604 -22.05 -23.46 -13.56
C GLN A 604 -22.21 -24.58 -14.59
N THR A 605 -22.35 -24.25 -15.89
CA THR A 605 -22.41 -25.26 -16.96
C THR A 605 -21.03 -25.58 -17.55
N SER A 606 -20.93 -26.73 -18.21
CA SER A 606 -19.76 -27.09 -19.02
C SER A 606 -19.59 -26.17 -20.23
N ALA A 607 -20.70 -25.69 -20.81
CA ALA A 607 -20.71 -24.85 -22.00
C ALA A 607 -20.23 -23.41 -21.72
N GLU A 608 -20.72 -22.76 -20.67
CA GLU A 608 -20.17 -21.46 -20.18
C GLU A 608 -18.66 -21.56 -19.98
N ARG A 609 -18.23 -22.59 -19.24
CA ARG A 609 -16.83 -22.80 -18.86
C ARG A 609 -15.96 -23.03 -20.09
N GLU A 610 -16.48 -23.68 -21.12
CA GLU A 610 -15.79 -23.91 -22.38
C GLU A 610 -15.68 -22.61 -23.20
N ASN A 611 -16.76 -21.83 -23.31
CA ASN A 611 -16.75 -20.51 -23.96
C ASN A 611 -15.73 -19.57 -23.31
N TYR A 612 -15.78 -19.41 -21.97
CA TYR A 612 -14.76 -18.67 -21.23
C TYR A 612 -13.36 -19.24 -21.42
N THR A 613 -13.20 -20.58 -21.49
CA THR A 613 -11.88 -21.19 -21.75
C THR A 613 -11.35 -20.80 -23.14
N GLN A 614 -12.18 -20.87 -24.19
CA GLN A 614 -11.79 -20.55 -25.56
C GLN A 614 -11.47 -19.05 -25.72
N HIS A 615 -12.38 -18.17 -25.30
CA HIS A 615 -12.20 -16.71 -25.36
C HIS A 615 -10.95 -16.25 -24.59
N THR A 616 -10.79 -16.71 -23.35
CA THR A 616 -9.61 -16.37 -22.52
C THR A 616 -8.32 -16.93 -23.10
N THR A 617 -8.35 -18.11 -23.75
CA THR A 617 -7.15 -18.67 -24.41
C THR A 617 -6.77 -17.81 -25.61
N ASN A 618 -7.73 -17.39 -26.43
CA ASN A 618 -7.48 -16.52 -27.57
C ASN A 618 -6.86 -15.19 -27.13
N LEU A 619 -7.45 -14.51 -26.14
CA LEU A 619 -6.88 -13.27 -25.57
C LEU A 619 -5.48 -13.48 -24.97
N SER A 620 -5.26 -14.61 -24.26
CA SER A 620 -3.93 -14.96 -23.73
C SER A 620 -2.88 -15.13 -24.83
N LEU A 621 -3.27 -15.64 -26.01
CA LEU A 621 -2.38 -15.77 -27.16
C LEU A 621 -2.12 -14.42 -27.83
N THR A 622 -3.15 -13.60 -28.05
CA THR A 622 -3.02 -12.25 -28.64
C THR A 622 -2.02 -11.39 -27.86
N TYR A 623 -2.14 -11.33 -26.54
CA TYR A 623 -1.26 -10.52 -25.69
C TYR A 623 0.03 -11.23 -25.24
N ASN A 624 0.25 -12.47 -25.69
CA ASN A 624 1.35 -13.36 -25.32
C ASN A 624 1.46 -13.63 -23.80
N PHE A 625 0.35 -13.63 -23.06
CA PHE A 625 0.35 -13.91 -21.63
C PHE A 625 0.45 -15.42 -21.33
N LEU A 626 1.41 -15.78 -20.49
CA LEU A 626 1.42 -17.08 -19.81
C LEU A 626 0.35 -17.10 -18.72
N THR A 627 -0.68 -17.94 -18.92
CA THR A 627 -1.82 -18.09 -18.02
C THR A 627 -2.07 -19.59 -17.73
N PRO A 628 -2.98 -19.96 -16.81
CA PRO A 628 -3.30 -21.37 -16.57
C PRO A 628 -3.78 -22.15 -17.82
N LEU A 629 -4.22 -21.43 -18.88
CA LEU A 629 -4.75 -21.98 -20.15
C LEU A 629 -3.72 -22.03 -21.28
N THR A 630 -2.58 -21.36 -21.13
CA THR A 630 -1.47 -21.38 -22.11
C THR A 630 -0.26 -22.12 -21.54
N GLN A 631 0.76 -22.25 -22.37
CA GLN A 631 2.07 -22.80 -22.02
C GLN A 631 3.15 -22.05 -22.81
N MET A 632 4.27 -21.74 -22.16
CA MET A 632 5.41 -21.09 -22.78
C MET A 632 6.42 -22.16 -23.21
N ILE A 633 6.71 -22.22 -24.51
CA ILE A 633 7.62 -23.21 -25.11
C ILE A 633 8.84 -22.47 -25.64
N VAL A 634 10.03 -22.83 -25.16
CA VAL A 634 11.31 -22.32 -25.66
C VAL A 634 11.66 -23.08 -26.94
N GLU A 635 11.88 -22.37 -28.04
CA GLU A 635 12.09 -22.99 -29.35
C GLU A 635 13.55 -23.40 -29.59
N LYS A 636 13.77 -24.33 -30.53
CA LYS A 636 15.11 -24.70 -30.97
C LYS A 636 15.70 -23.54 -31.79
N PRO A 637 17.00 -23.23 -31.63
CA PRO A 637 17.57 -21.99 -32.15
C PRO A 637 17.71 -22.05 -33.67
N GLN A 638 17.01 -21.16 -34.37
CA GLN A 638 17.16 -20.95 -35.81
C GLN A 638 18.18 -19.85 -36.14
N VAL A 639 18.63 -19.07 -35.14
CA VAL A 639 19.45 -17.86 -35.32
C VAL A 639 20.58 -17.80 -34.27
N LEU A 640 21.74 -17.34 -34.70
CA LEU A 640 22.91 -17.02 -33.88
C LEU A 640 22.83 -15.59 -33.34
N ALA A 641 23.61 -15.28 -32.30
CA ALA A 641 23.57 -14.00 -31.59
C ALA A 641 24.14 -12.80 -32.40
N ASP A 642 24.60 -13.03 -33.62
CA ASP A 642 25.00 -12.05 -34.63
C ASP A 642 23.92 -11.81 -35.71
N GLY A 643 22.77 -12.51 -35.62
CA GLY A 643 21.68 -12.44 -36.59
C GLY A 643 21.78 -13.45 -37.76
N THR A 644 22.84 -14.26 -37.82
CA THR A 644 22.99 -15.27 -38.90
C THR A 644 22.15 -16.54 -38.63
N LEU A 645 21.69 -17.19 -39.70
CA LEU A 645 20.91 -18.44 -39.57
C LEU A 645 21.78 -19.58 -39.06
N ALA A 646 21.28 -20.29 -38.04
CA ALA A 646 21.97 -21.44 -37.46
C ALA A 646 21.90 -22.64 -38.44
N GLN A 647 23.04 -23.02 -39.01
CA GLN A 647 23.11 -24.15 -39.93
C GLN A 647 22.69 -25.47 -39.25
N THR A 648 21.69 -26.13 -39.82
CA THR A 648 21.29 -27.50 -39.45
C THR A 648 22.45 -28.46 -39.71
N GLN A 649 22.96 -29.11 -38.66
CA GLN A 649 23.91 -30.20 -38.85
C GLN A 649 23.17 -31.38 -39.50
N LYS A 650 23.41 -31.58 -40.81
CA LYS A 650 23.09 -32.84 -41.48
C LYS A 650 24.11 -33.90 -41.05
N GLU A 651 23.63 -35.09 -40.73
CA GLU A 651 24.48 -36.27 -40.67
C GLU A 651 24.97 -36.65 -42.08
N ALA A 652 26.09 -37.34 -42.17
CA ALA A 652 26.86 -37.45 -43.41
C ALA A 652 26.43 -38.63 -44.30
N GLU A 653 26.32 -38.36 -45.60
CA GLU A 653 26.36 -39.36 -46.68
C GLU A 653 27.13 -38.78 -47.87
N THR A 654 27.67 -39.65 -48.74
CA THR A 654 28.87 -39.35 -49.53
C THR A 654 28.69 -39.40 -51.05
N THR A 655 29.35 -38.46 -51.75
CA THR A 655 29.77 -38.52 -53.18
C THR A 655 28.64 -38.59 -54.24
N GLU A 656 28.79 -38.16 -55.51
CA GLU A 656 29.93 -37.76 -56.36
C GLU A 656 29.73 -36.37 -57.04
N ALA A 657 30.60 -35.98 -57.99
CA ALA A 657 30.60 -34.76 -58.82
C ALA A 657 31.43 -35.00 -60.11
N PRO A 658 31.72 -34.06 -61.05
CA PRO A 658 31.27 -32.67 -61.28
C PRO A 658 30.61 -32.58 -62.70
N PRO A 659 30.91 -31.71 -63.72
CA PRO A 659 31.54 -30.38 -63.79
C PRO A 659 30.70 -29.22 -64.46
N PRO A 660 30.91 -28.66 -65.69
CA PRO A 660 31.07 -27.20 -65.77
C PRO A 660 30.38 -26.42 -66.94
N ALA A 661 30.67 -25.11 -66.96
CA ALA A 661 30.53 -24.12 -68.07
C ALA A 661 29.11 -23.51 -68.28
N GLU A 662 28.92 -22.26 -68.72
CA GLU A 662 29.88 -21.16 -68.98
C GLU A 662 29.24 -19.76 -68.80
N SER A 663 29.90 -18.69 -69.26
CA SER A 663 29.56 -17.27 -69.05
C SER A 663 28.60 -16.67 -70.09
N SER A 664 27.96 -15.53 -69.78
CA SER A 664 28.00 -14.27 -70.59
C SER A 664 26.98 -13.21 -70.09
N SER A 665 26.92 -12.04 -70.77
CA SER A 665 26.40 -10.76 -70.26
C SER A 665 25.71 -9.89 -71.33
N GLN A 666 24.72 -9.08 -70.92
CA GLN A 666 24.23 -7.82 -71.56
C GLN A 666 23.38 -7.06 -70.50
N LEU A 667 23.49 -5.73 -70.27
CA LEU A 667 23.17 -4.54 -71.10
C LEU A 667 21.66 -4.45 -71.44
N SER A 668 20.95 -3.33 -71.30
CA SER A 668 21.28 -1.88 -71.47
C SER A 668 20.51 -0.95 -70.47
N GLU A 669 20.97 0.28 -70.13
CA GLU A 669 20.61 1.64 -70.67
C GLU A 669 19.10 2.02 -70.54
N ASP A 670 18.64 3.25 -70.26
CA ASP A 670 19.20 4.59 -69.91
C ASP A 670 18.01 5.54 -69.48
N ASP A 671 18.06 6.81 -69.02
CA ASP A 671 19.04 7.80 -68.48
C ASP A 671 18.23 9.00 -67.86
N ASN A 672 18.89 10.04 -67.31
CA ASN A 672 18.43 11.38 -66.85
C ASN A 672 17.85 11.47 -65.41
N SER A 673 18.41 12.25 -64.46
CA SER A 673 18.81 13.69 -64.39
C SER A 673 17.63 14.63 -64.02
N LEU A 674 17.75 15.71 -63.23
CA LEU A 674 18.88 16.60 -62.86
C LEU A 674 18.88 17.03 -61.36
N THR A 675 20.06 17.41 -60.87
CA THR A 675 20.35 18.26 -59.68
C THR A 675 20.50 19.74 -60.14
N PRO A 676 20.55 20.83 -59.30
CA PRO A 676 21.37 20.90 -58.08
C PRO A 676 21.00 21.85 -56.90
N GLN A 677 21.81 21.63 -55.85
CA GLN A 677 22.19 22.39 -54.66
C GLN A 677 22.10 23.93 -54.66
N GLY A 678 21.94 24.50 -53.45
CA GLY A 678 22.33 25.88 -53.12
C GLY A 678 22.41 26.13 -51.59
N LEU A 679 23.55 26.58 -51.06
CA LEU A 679 23.74 26.92 -49.64
C LEU A 679 23.74 28.44 -49.42
N HIS A 680 23.22 28.94 -48.29
CA HIS A 680 24.04 29.63 -47.24
C HIS A 680 23.25 30.27 -46.06
N ARG A 681 23.54 29.77 -44.84
CA ARG A 681 23.93 30.50 -43.61
C ARG A 681 23.47 31.97 -43.37
N ASN A 682 22.82 32.24 -42.22
CA ASN A 682 23.20 33.29 -41.24
C ASN A 682 22.46 33.19 -39.87
N GLN A 683 22.76 34.07 -38.90
CA GLN A 683 22.52 33.90 -37.44
C GLN A 683 21.80 35.12 -36.76
N PRO A 684 21.48 35.14 -35.42
CA PRO A 684 20.34 35.87 -34.82
C PRO A 684 20.66 37.26 -34.21
N PRO A 685 19.68 37.97 -33.58
CA PRO A 685 19.62 37.98 -32.09
C PRO A 685 18.21 38.14 -31.42
N LYS A 686 18.22 38.23 -30.07
CA LYS A 686 17.15 38.49 -29.05
C LYS A 686 16.94 40.02 -28.77
N PRO A 687 16.21 40.49 -27.73
CA PRO A 687 14.84 40.22 -27.20
C PRO A 687 14.05 41.52 -26.80
N THR A 688 12.82 41.43 -26.26
CA THR A 688 12.20 42.52 -25.43
C THR A 688 11.14 42.03 -24.42
N SER A 689 10.73 42.90 -23.47
CA SER A 689 9.84 42.61 -22.32
C SER A 689 8.90 43.78 -21.96
N ALA A 690 7.80 43.50 -21.23
CA ALA A 690 6.92 44.52 -20.64
C ALA A 690 6.20 43.99 -19.36
N VAL A 691 5.73 44.90 -18.50
CA VAL A 691 5.12 44.64 -17.17
C VAL A 691 4.02 45.66 -16.87
N SER A 692 2.97 45.28 -16.13
CA SER A 692 2.05 46.22 -15.47
C SER A 692 1.59 45.75 -14.08
N LYS A 693 1.16 46.69 -13.22
CA LYS A 693 0.64 46.48 -11.86
C LYS A 693 -0.60 47.36 -11.64
N ALA A 694 -1.48 46.96 -10.72
CA ALA A 694 -2.50 47.81 -10.10
C ALA A 694 -2.47 47.62 -8.57
N THR A 695 -3.00 48.58 -7.79
CA THR A 695 -2.89 48.56 -6.30
C THR A 695 -3.96 49.41 -5.61
N SER A 696 -4.66 48.84 -4.62
CA SER A 696 -5.38 49.52 -3.53
C SER A 696 -5.70 48.49 -2.42
N GLY A 697 -5.88 48.80 -1.14
CA GLY A 697 -5.68 50.05 -0.39
C GLY A 697 -6.13 49.83 1.07
N ILE A 698 -5.33 50.22 2.08
CA ILE A 698 -5.59 49.91 3.50
C ILE A 698 -5.69 51.21 4.33
N SER A 699 -6.70 51.31 5.19
CA SER A 699 -6.95 52.44 6.11
C SER A 699 -6.66 52.10 7.58
N LYS A 700 -6.60 53.11 8.46
CA LYS A 700 -6.04 53.00 9.82
C LYS A 700 -7.06 52.58 10.89
N LEU A 701 -6.60 51.73 11.81
CA LEU A 701 -7.34 51.16 12.96
C LEU A 701 -7.53 52.15 14.13
N THR A 702 -8.71 52.16 14.74
CA THR A 702 -8.94 52.66 16.11
C THR A 702 -8.91 51.50 17.13
N LYS A 703 -8.12 51.64 18.20
CA LYS A 703 -7.82 50.53 19.12
C LYS A 703 -8.96 50.21 20.10
N LYS A 704 -9.33 48.94 20.18
CA LYS A 704 -9.70 48.28 21.45
C LYS A 704 -8.80 47.06 21.63
N SER A 705 -7.99 47.05 22.69
CA SER A 705 -7.07 45.96 23.01
C SER A 705 -7.63 45.13 24.15
N VAL A 706 -7.74 43.81 23.98
CA VAL A 706 -7.92 42.88 25.08
C VAL A 706 -6.54 42.54 25.64
N THR A 707 -6.32 42.80 26.93
CA THR A 707 -5.01 42.60 27.56
C THR A 707 -4.93 41.22 28.20
N LEU A 708 -4.29 40.28 27.51
CA LEU A 708 -3.92 38.97 28.06
C LEU A 708 -2.52 39.07 28.71
N SER A 709 -2.40 38.67 29.98
CA SER A 709 -1.11 38.62 30.67
C SER A 709 -0.33 37.36 30.30
N LYS A 710 0.88 37.52 29.77
CA LYS A 710 1.81 36.41 29.51
C LYS A 710 2.02 35.60 30.79
N THR A 711 1.61 34.33 30.77
CA THR A 711 1.81 33.42 31.91
C THR A 711 3.17 32.75 31.80
N SER A 712 3.70 32.22 32.92
CA SER A 712 5.01 31.56 32.92
C SER A 712 4.99 30.13 32.34
N ALA A 713 4.10 29.86 31.39
CA ALA A 713 3.90 28.54 30.78
C ALA A 713 4.45 28.46 29.33
N ASP A 714 4.55 29.60 28.63
CA ASP A 714 4.84 29.73 27.19
C ASP A 714 6.29 29.35 26.75
N GLY A 715 7.00 28.50 27.51
CA GLY A 715 8.40 28.09 27.29
C GLY A 715 8.66 26.57 27.23
N ASP A 716 7.61 25.77 27.41
CA ASP A 716 7.52 24.32 27.17
C ASP A 716 6.21 24.09 26.38
N PRO A 717 6.01 22.97 25.65
CA PRO A 717 4.85 22.79 24.78
C PRO A 717 3.59 22.39 25.59
N HIS A 718 3.10 23.37 26.35
CA HIS A 718 1.88 23.29 27.16
C HIS A 718 0.88 24.35 26.67
N PHE A 719 -0.20 23.95 26.02
CA PHE A 719 -1.28 24.91 25.71
C PHE A 719 -2.13 25.17 26.96
N VAL A 720 -2.60 26.41 27.08
CA VAL A 720 -3.27 26.91 28.28
C VAL A 720 -4.73 27.23 27.96
N VAL A 721 -5.65 26.46 28.54
CA VAL A 721 -7.09 26.71 28.44
C VAL A 721 -7.54 27.44 29.70
N GLU A 722 -7.91 28.71 29.55
CA GLU A 722 -8.67 29.41 30.58
C GLU A 722 -10.15 28.98 30.53
N VAL A 723 -10.69 28.65 31.70
CA VAL A 723 -12.06 28.17 31.86
C VAL A 723 -12.97 29.37 32.17
N PRO A 724 -13.96 29.68 31.31
CA PRO A 724 -14.88 30.79 31.54
C PRO A 724 -15.56 30.71 32.92
N HIS A 725 -15.78 31.87 33.53
CA HIS A 725 -16.43 32.09 34.83
C HIS A 725 -15.71 31.57 36.09
N SER A 726 -14.73 30.66 36.00
CA SER A 726 -14.09 30.04 37.18
C SER A 726 -12.68 30.54 37.53
N LYS A 727 -12.03 31.33 36.64
CA LYS A 727 -10.61 31.74 36.74
C LYS A 727 -9.62 30.57 36.86
N LEU A 728 -10.01 29.37 36.41
CA LEU A 728 -9.12 28.22 36.34
C LEU A 728 -8.35 28.20 35.02
N THR A 729 -7.06 27.97 35.12
CA THR A 729 -6.09 27.97 34.03
C THR A 729 -5.52 26.55 33.92
N VAL A 730 -5.88 25.81 32.88
CA VAL A 730 -5.54 24.38 32.75
C VAL A 730 -4.53 24.18 31.63
N CYS A 731 -3.38 23.58 31.95
CA CYS A 731 -2.26 23.39 31.03
C CYS A 731 -2.18 21.92 30.57
N PHE A 732 -2.05 21.68 29.26
CA PHE A 732 -2.00 20.34 28.68
C PHE A 732 -0.80 20.15 27.74
N ASN A 733 -0.19 18.97 27.77
CA ASN A 733 0.82 18.56 26.78
C ASN A 733 0.15 18.25 25.44
N ILE A 734 0.82 18.63 24.34
CA ILE A 734 0.54 18.06 23.03
C ILE A 734 1.41 16.81 22.85
N ASN A 735 0.78 15.69 22.49
CA ASN A 735 1.43 14.41 22.20
C ASN A 735 1.24 14.06 20.71
N GLY A 736 1.57 15.00 19.83
CA GLY A 736 1.60 14.81 18.39
C GLY A 736 3.01 14.98 17.84
N GLU A 737 3.31 14.28 16.75
CA GLU A 737 4.62 14.28 16.09
C GLU A 737 4.76 15.49 15.14
N PRO A 738 6.00 15.83 14.70
CA PRO A 738 6.19 16.86 13.69
C PRO A 738 5.43 16.54 12.41
N GLY A 739 4.79 17.53 11.79
CA GLY A 739 3.94 17.36 10.62
C GLY A 739 2.48 16.98 10.94
N HIS A 740 2.15 16.52 12.16
CA HIS A 740 0.75 16.26 12.52
C HIS A 740 -0.11 17.53 12.47
N ILE A 741 -1.29 17.43 11.86
CA ILE A 741 -2.29 18.50 11.79
C ILE A 741 -3.43 18.17 12.77
N LEU A 742 -3.56 18.96 13.84
CA LEU A 742 -4.54 18.77 14.89
C LEU A 742 -5.78 19.65 14.66
N ARG A 743 -6.98 19.06 14.73
CA ARG A 743 -8.25 19.80 14.64
C ARG A 743 -8.60 20.44 15.98
N LEU A 744 -8.41 21.74 16.08
CA LEU A 744 -8.56 22.51 17.33
C LEU A 744 -10.02 22.83 17.64
N VAL A 745 -10.78 23.21 16.62
CA VAL A 745 -12.21 23.57 16.65
C VAL A 745 -12.86 23.15 15.33
N THR A 746 -14.11 22.67 15.34
CA THR A 746 -14.95 22.55 14.14
C THR A 746 -16.44 22.64 14.47
N ASP A 747 -17.18 23.47 13.72
CA ASP A 747 -18.63 23.71 13.82
C ASP A 747 -19.22 23.83 12.39
N HIS A 748 -19.14 22.74 11.63
CA HIS A 748 -19.57 22.68 10.23
C HIS A 748 -21.07 22.96 10.04
N LYS A 749 -21.93 22.59 11.02
CA LYS A 749 -23.38 22.76 10.90
C LYS A 749 -23.81 24.22 10.96
N HIS A 750 -23.37 24.96 11.98
CA HIS A 750 -23.91 26.29 12.26
C HIS A 750 -23.02 27.39 11.67
N SER A 751 -21.86 27.65 12.28
CA SER A 751 -20.96 28.74 11.85
C SER A 751 -20.12 28.42 10.61
N GLY A 752 -19.98 27.15 10.24
CA GLY A 752 -19.10 26.72 9.14
C GLY A 752 -17.61 26.85 9.46
N VAL A 753 -17.23 27.04 10.73
CA VAL A 753 -15.85 27.32 11.14
C VAL A 753 -15.10 26.02 11.42
N THR A 754 -13.91 25.86 10.84
CA THR A 754 -12.94 24.81 11.21
C THR A 754 -11.55 25.38 11.40
N VAL A 755 -10.91 25.04 12.51
CA VAL A 755 -9.54 25.45 12.86
C VAL A 755 -8.65 24.22 12.98
N ASN A 756 -7.55 24.21 12.24
CA ASN A 756 -6.51 23.19 12.30
C ASN A 756 -5.16 23.83 12.68
N GLY A 757 -4.30 23.11 13.41
CA GLY A 757 -2.95 23.54 13.74
C GLY A 757 -1.91 22.48 13.37
N ALA A 758 -0.92 22.83 12.56
CA ALA A 758 0.17 21.95 12.13
C ALA A 758 1.39 22.06 13.06
N LEU A 759 1.92 20.92 13.48
CA LEU A 759 3.06 20.85 14.40
C LEU A 759 4.42 20.87 13.67
N ILE A 760 5.40 21.54 14.28
CA ILE A 760 6.83 21.46 13.95
C ILE A 760 7.60 20.86 15.12
N GLY A 761 8.64 20.08 14.83
CA GLY A 761 9.54 19.48 15.82
C GLY A 761 10.76 20.34 16.13
N ALA A 762 11.18 20.34 17.38
CA ALA A 762 12.49 20.78 17.83
C ALA A 762 13.17 19.67 18.64
N PRO A 763 14.51 19.55 18.61
CA PRO A 763 15.26 18.73 19.56
C PRO A 763 14.83 18.97 21.00
N ALA A 764 14.88 17.94 21.85
CA ALA A 764 14.64 18.13 23.27
C ALA A 764 15.88 18.67 24.01
N PRO A 765 15.72 19.40 25.14
CA PRO A 765 16.85 19.75 26.01
C PRO A 765 17.54 18.51 26.57
N ALA A 766 18.86 18.58 26.77
CA ALA A 766 19.62 17.49 27.38
C ALA A 766 19.07 17.11 28.77
N GLY A 767 18.75 15.83 28.96
CA GLY A 767 18.10 15.31 30.17
C GLY A 767 16.55 15.29 30.14
N SER A 768 15.93 15.65 29.00
CA SER A 768 14.49 15.48 28.76
C SER A 768 14.08 14.00 28.67
N HIS A 769 12.86 13.68 29.14
CA HIS A 769 12.21 12.37 28.95
C HIS A 769 11.45 12.24 27.61
N LYS A 770 11.31 13.33 26.84
CA LYS A 770 10.82 13.30 25.45
C LYS A 770 12.02 13.45 24.50
N GLU A 771 12.02 12.69 23.41
CA GLU A 771 13.04 12.76 22.34
C GLU A 771 13.01 14.09 21.58
N GLN A 772 11.81 14.64 21.39
CA GLN A 772 11.55 15.91 20.70
C GLN A 772 10.42 16.70 21.38
N ARG A 773 10.43 18.03 21.18
CA ARG A 773 9.34 18.96 21.52
C ARG A 773 8.58 19.31 20.26
N THR A 774 7.26 19.48 20.34
CA THR A 774 6.43 19.93 19.21
C THR A 774 5.66 21.22 19.53
N TYR A 775 5.61 22.12 18.55
CA TYR A 775 4.99 23.45 18.63
C TYR A 775 4.09 23.70 17.41
N PHE A 776 3.07 24.57 17.49
CA PHE A 776 2.32 24.96 16.28
C PHE A 776 3.13 25.95 15.42
N ASN A 777 3.45 25.56 14.19
CA ASN A 777 4.09 26.44 13.20
C ASN A 777 3.07 27.10 12.27
N THR A 778 1.97 26.39 11.96
CA THR A 778 0.91 26.93 11.11
C THR A 778 -0.44 26.73 11.78
N ILE A 779 -1.27 27.76 11.83
CA ILE A 779 -2.68 27.65 12.20
C ILE A 779 -3.52 28.06 10.99
N THR A 780 -4.45 27.19 10.60
CA THR A 780 -5.34 27.40 9.46
C THR A 780 -6.77 27.50 9.97
N ILE A 781 -7.45 28.59 9.63
CA ILE A 781 -8.86 28.85 9.92
C ILE A 781 -9.61 28.84 8.59
N VAL A 782 -10.65 28.02 8.48
CA VAL A 782 -11.58 27.98 7.35
C VAL A 782 -12.95 28.36 7.87
N VAL A 783 -13.68 29.17 7.10
CA VAL A 783 -15.05 29.59 7.39
C VAL A 783 -15.87 29.37 6.12
N ASP A 784 -16.67 28.31 6.08
CA ASP A 784 -17.38 27.90 4.86
C ASP A 784 -18.76 28.60 4.67
N LYS A 785 -19.15 29.52 5.57
CA LYS A 785 -20.47 30.19 5.56
C LYS A 785 -20.38 31.69 5.91
N PRO A 786 -21.11 32.58 5.22
CA PRO A 786 -21.98 32.33 4.06
C PRO A 786 -21.22 32.15 2.73
N HIS A 787 -19.93 32.50 2.70
CA HIS A 787 -18.99 32.23 1.62
C HIS A 787 -17.70 31.69 2.23
N ARG A 788 -16.88 31.02 1.42
CA ARG A 788 -15.66 30.35 1.89
C ARG A 788 -14.50 31.33 2.07
N SER A 789 -14.20 31.69 3.32
CA SER A 789 -13.00 32.44 3.69
C SER A 789 -11.93 31.50 4.28
N TYR A 790 -10.67 31.73 3.95
CA TYR A 790 -9.50 30.95 4.38
C TYR A 790 -8.44 31.87 4.99
N ILE A 791 -7.82 31.43 6.09
CA ILE A 791 -6.74 32.14 6.77
C ILE A 791 -5.64 31.15 7.12
N GLU A 792 -4.41 31.41 6.67
CA GLU A 792 -3.20 30.69 7.10
C GLU A 792 -2.34 31.63 7.92
N VAL A 793 -1.89 31.18 9.10
CA VAL A 793 -1.09 31.98 10.03
C VAL A 793 0.20 31.22 10.32
N THR A 794 1.34 31.83 10.06
CA THR A 794 2.67 31.38 10.52
C THR A 794 3.29 32.48 11.38
N PRO A 795 4.40 32.24 12.12
CA PRO A 795 5.07 33.29 12.88
C PRO A 795 5.46 34.51 12.04
N GLN A 796 5.71 34.37 10.74
CA GLN A 796 6.24 35.42 9.86
C GLN A 796 5.15 36.12 9.01
N LYS A 797 4.05 35.44 8.70
CA LYS A 797 3.02 35.93 7.76
C LYS A 797 1.61 35.44 8.13
N VAL A 798 0.62 36.21 7.70
CA VAL A 798 -0.80 35.84 7.67
C VAL A 798 -1.25 35.92 6.21
N ILE A 799 -1.73 34.82 5.65
CA ILE A 799 -2.44 34.80 4.37
C ILE A 799 -3.93 34.86 4.69
N LEU A 800 -4.64 35.76 4.02
CA LEU A 800 -6.09 35.90 4.08
C LEU A 800 -6.65 35.79 2.66
N ASP A 801 -7.51 34.81 2.44
CA ASP A 801 -8.18 34.53 1.17
C ASP A 801 -9.69 34.62 1.41
N ASP A 802 -10.36 35.66 0.91
CA ASP A 802 -11.80 35.90 1.14
C ASP A 802 -12.50 36.27 -0.17
N ARG A 803 -12.21 37.47 -0.69
CA ARG A 803 -12.51 37.87 -2.08
C ARG A 803 -11.24 38.04 -2.90
N ASP A 804 -10.23 38.65 -2.29
CA ASP A 804 -8.89 38.85 -2.84
C ASP A 804 -7.86 38.23 -1.91
N ARG A 805 -6.83 37.60 -2.47
CA ARG A 805 -5.77 36.94 -1.70
C ARG A 805 -4.75 37.95 -1.17
N MET A 806 -4.82 38.26 0.11
CA MET A 806 -3.89 39.13 0.82
C MET A 806 -2.78 38.34 1.54
N ILE A 807 -1.55 38.87 1.51
CA ILE A 807 -0.44 38.37 2.33
C ILE A 807 0.03 39.52 3.23
N LEU A 808 -0.14 39.36 4.53
CA LEU A 808 0.10 40.37 5.55
C LEU A 808 1.29 39.94 6.44
N PRO A 809 2.35 40.74 6.61
CA PRO A 809 3.47 40.39 7.49
C PRO A 809 3.06 40.49 8.97
N SER A 810 3.39 39.48 9.79
CA SER A 810 3.10 39.48 11.24
C SER A 810 3.82 40.61 12.01
N SER A 811 4.89 41.14 11.42
CA SER A 811 5.69 42.25 11.96
C SER A 811 5.08 43.63 11.80
N SER A 812 3.92 43.76 11.14
CA SER A 812 3.19 45.03 10.94
C SER A 812 1.82 45.01 11.61
N SER A 813 1.45 46.09 12.27
CA SER A 813 0.09 46.24 12.82
C SER A 813 -0.89 46.62 11.71
N ILE A 814 -1.74 45.68 11.30
CA ILE A 814 -2.64 45.78 10.13
C ILE A 814 -4.06 45.40 10.57
N SER A 815 -5.06 46.06 9.99
CA SER A 815 -6.47 45.69 10.13
C SER A 815 -7.07 45.45 8.75
N VAL A 816 -7.74 44.32 8.58
CA VAL A 816 -8.62 44.02 7.44
C VAL A 816 -10.00 43.68 7.99
N GLN A 817 -11.05 44.27 7.42
CA GLN A 817 -12.42 44.07 7.86
C GLN A 817 -13.31 43.92 6.63
N THR A 818 -13.81 42.71 6.40
CA THR A 818 -14.85 42.41 5.41
C THR A 818 -16.20 42.25 6.11
N ALA A 819 -17.26 41.98 5.35
CA ALA A 819 -18.63 41.95 5.86
C ALA A 819 -18.85 40.91 6.98
N ASN A 820 -18.16 39.77 6.90
CA ASN A 820 -18.34 38.63 7.81
C ASN A 820 -17.07 38.28 8.61
N LEU A 821 -15.91 38.87 8.26
CA LEU A 821 -14.60 38.51 8.80
C LEU A 821 -13.75 39.74 9.13
N GLY A 822 -13.24 39.82 10.35
CA GLY A 822 -12.30 40.84 10.81
C GLY A 822 -10.97 40.23 11.24
N VAL A 823 -9.86 40.74 10.71
CA VAL A 823 -8.49 40.24 10.94
C VAL A 823 -7.63 41.41 11.40
N VAL A 824 -7.21 41.41 12.66
CA VAL A 824 -6.43 42.48 13.29
C VAL A 824 -5.10 41.94 13.79
N ILE A 825 -4.01 42.28 13.10
CA ILE A 825 -2.64 41.95 13.47
C ILE A 825 -2.07 43.08 14.34
N ILE A 826 -1.41 42.72 15.43
CA ILE A 826 -0.57 43.63 16.22
C ILE A 826 0.88 43.11 16.12
N ALA A 827 1.76 43.98 15.63
CA ALA A 827 3.13 43.67 15.22
C ALA A 827 3.92 42.80 16.21
N ASN A 828 4.24 41.57 15.79
CA ASN A 828 5.02 40.57 16.56
C ASN A 828 4.43 40.20 17.94
N THR A 829 3.14 40.45 18.20
CA THR A 829 2.49 40.06 19.47
C THR A 829 1.36 39.07 19.27
N ASN A 830 0.36 39.42 18.44
CA ASN A 830 -0.80 38.58 18.22
C ASN A 830 -1.59 38.97 16.97
N LEU A 831 -2.39 38.01 16.48
CA LEU A 831 -3.47 38.19 15.52
C LEU A 831 -4.80 37.92 16.23
N THR A 832 -5.78 38.79 16.02
CA THR A 832 -7.18 38.56 16.41
C THR A 832 -8.03 38.33 15.16
N VAL A 833 -8.73 37.20 15.11
CA VAL A 833 -9.67 36.85 14.04
C VAL A 833 -11.08 36.86 14.62
N THR A 834 -11.99 37.60 13.99
CA THR A 834 -13.38 37.78 14.43
C THR A 834 -14.32 37.36 13.30
N ILE A 835 -15.15 36.34 13.54
CA ILE A 835 -16.01 35.71 12.53
C ILE A 835 -17.47 35.97 12.91
N LEU A 836 -18.28 36.42 11.94
CA LEU A 836 -19.71 36.72 12.08
C LEU A 836 -20.05 37.59 13.31
N GLY A 837 -19.12 38.49 13.70
CA GLY A 837 -19.21 39.37 14.87
C GLY A 837 -19.30 38.67 16.24
N THR A 838 -19.33 37.35 16.29
CA THR A 838 -19.79 36.55 17.45
C THR A 838 -18.83 35.45 17.88
N ILE A 839 -17.90 35.06 17.02
CA ILE A 839 -16.79 34.15 17.31
C ILE A 839 -15.50 34.98 17.24
N GLN A 840 -14.59 34.79 18.19
CA GLN A 840 -13.30 35.47 18.18
C GLN A 840 -12.18 34.53 18.63
N PHE A 841 -11.16 34.40 17.80
CA PHE A 841 -9.93 33.67 18.08
C PHE A 841 -8.77 34.65 18.23
N VAL A 842 -7.83 34.33 19.12
CA VAL A 842 -6.58 35.07 19.31
C VAL A 842 -5.43 34.09 19.11
N ILE A 843 -4.54 34.42 18.18
CA ILE A 843 -3.31 33.69 17.91
C ILE A 843 -2.15 34.54 18.42
N LEU A 844 -1.32 34.00 19.32
CA LEU A 844 -0.15 34.68 19.84
C LEU A 844 1.09 34.33 19.00
N PHE A 845 1.95 35.32 18.75
CA PHE A 845 3.24 35.13 18.08
C PHE A 845 4.37 35.02 19.11
N HIS A 846 5.04 33.87 19.16
CA HIS A 846 6.14 33.60 20.10
C HIS A 846 7.46 33.62 19.33
N HIS A 847 8.15 34.77 19.39
CA HIS A 847 9.43 35.00 18.71
C HIS A 847 10.62 34.99 19.67
N TYR A 848 11.69 34.28 19.31
CA TYR A 848 12.94 34.19 20.07
C TYR A 848 14.05 35.00 19.43
N LYS A 849 14.60 36.00 20.15
CA LYS A 849 15.73 36.80 19.64
C LYS A 849 17.05 36.01 19.56
N ASN A 850 17.29 35.16 20.56
CA ASN A 850 18.44 34.26 20.66
C ASN A 850 17.91 32.85 21.03
N PRO A 851 17.37 32.06 20.07
CA PRO A 851 16.84 30.73 20.35
C PRO A 851 17.95 29.74 20.71
N ALA A 852 17.71 28.93 21.74
CA ALA A 852 18.45 27.67 21.93
C ALA A 852 17.98 26.62 20.88
N PRO A 853 18.76 25.56 20.60
CA PRO A 853 18.39 24.56 19.56
C PRO A 853 17.03 23.87 19.74
N TYR A 854 16.46 23.91 20.95
CA TYR A 854 15.15 23.34 21.32
C TYR A 854 14.01 24.38 21.36
N GLN A 855 14.26 25.62 20.92
CA GLN A 855 13.30 26.72 20.86
C GLN A 855 13.09 27.14 19.41
N LEU A 856 11.85 27.05 18.94
CA LEU A 856 11.43 27.54 17.63
C LEU A 856 10.38 28.64 17.79
N ASP A 857 10.39 29.57 16.85
CA ASP A 857 9.30 30.54 16.70
C ASP A 857 7.99 29.79 16.42
N HIS A 858 6.93 30.11 17.16
CA HIS A 858 5.70 29.33 17.14
C HIS A 858 4.45 30.15 17.50
N LEU A 859 3.30 29.48 17.43
CA LEU A 859 1.99 30.06 17.64
C LEU A 859 1.29 29.47 18.87
N GLY A 860 0.68 30.35 19.68
CA GLY A 860 -0.34 29.96 20.66
C GLY A 860 -1.74 30.21 20.09
N PHE A 861 -2.74 29.37 20.42
CA PHE A 861 -4.13 29.53 19.97
C PHE A 861 -5.11 29.61 21.14
N TYR A 862 -5.99 30.61 21.13
CA TYR A 862 -6.95 30.90 22.19
C TYR A 862 -8.32 31.27 21.61
N ILE A 863 -9.40 30.85 22.28
CA ILE A 863 -10.78 31.22 21.94
C ILE A 863 -11.20 32.36 22.87
N ALA A 864 -11.26 33.59 22.35
CA ALA A 864 -11.61 34.79 23.12
C ALA A 864 -13.13 35.04 23.21
N ASN A 865 -13.89 34.58 22.21
CA ASN A 865 -15.35 34.58 22.24
C ASN A 865 -15.89 33.37 21.47
N ASN A 866 -16.81 32.63 22.07
CA ASN A 866 -17.42 31.42 21.50
C ASN A 866 -18.94 31.55 21.23
N LYS A 867 -19.54 32.74 21.39
CA LYS A 867 -21.01 32.92 21.34
C LYS A 867 -21.68 32.53 20.02
N GLY A 868 -20.94 32.49 18.90
CA GLY A 868 -21.46 32.03 17.60
C GLY A 868 -21.24 30.54 17.28
N LEU A 869 -20.51 29.81 18.14
CA LEU A 869 -20.25 28.37 17.97
C LEU A 869 -21.43 27.55 18.53
N SER A 870 -21.84 26.50 17.79
CA SER A 870 -22.97 25.67 18.21
C SER A 870 -22.66 24.67 19.33
N LYS A 871 -23.70 24.03 19.89
CA LYS A 871 -23.53 22.89 20.82
C LYS A 871 -22.89 21.66 20.15
N ASP A 872 -22.98 21.57 18.83
CA ASP A 872 -22.38 20.50 18.02
C ASP A 872 -20.91 20.82 17.65
N THR A 873 -20.33 21.88 18.21
CA THR A 873 -18.91 22.20 18.02
C THR A 873 -18.04 21.12 18.67
N HIS A 874 -17.07 20.59 17.92
CA HIS A 874 -16.14 19.55 18.35
C HIS A 874 -14.68 20.00 18.10
N GLY A 875 -13.70 19.16 18.45
CA GLY A 875 -12.26 19.45 18.29
C GLY A 875 -11.52 19.58 19.62
N LEU A 876 -10.19 19.49 19.57
CA LEU A 876 -9.32 19.26 20.74
C LEU A 876 -9.62 20.19 21.93
N LEU A 877 -9.84 21.48 21.67
CA LEU A 877 -10.05 22.48 22.73
C LEU A 877 -11.50 22.51 23.24
N VAL A 878 -12.46 22.13 22.41
CA VAL A 878 -13.90 22.16 22.73
C VAL A 878 -14.31 20.89 23.47
N THR A 879 -13.74 19.74 23.10
CA THR A 879 -13.82 18.50 23.89
C THR A 879 -13.32 18.74 25.33
N LEU A 880 -12.22 19.48 25.51
CA LEU A 880 -11.71 19.84 26.84
C LEU A 880 -12.62 20.81 27.60
N GLN A 881 -13.22 21.80 26.94
CA GLN A 881 -14.22 22.68 27.57
C GLN A 881 -15.46 21.91 28.04
N HIS A 882 -15.97 20.96 27.24
CA HIS A 882 -17.08 20.10 27.66
C HIS A 882 -16.72 19.19 28.85
N VAL A 883 -15.52 18.59 28.89
CA VAL A 883 -15.04 17.80 30.05
C VAL A 883 -15.00 18.66 31.32
N VAL A 884 -14.45 19.88 31.24
CA VAL A 884 -14.36 20.77 32.42
C VAL A 884 -15.75 21.25 32.86
N HIS A 885 -16.67 21.54 31.93
CA HIS A 885 -18.04 21.90 32.26
C HIS A 885 -18.80 20.72 32.92
N PHE A 886 -18.54 19.48 32.49
CA PHE A 886 -19.11 18.27 33.10
C PHE A 886 -18.58 18.04 34.53
N LEU A 887 -17.29 18.28 34.76
CA LEU A 887 -16.67 18.26 36.10
C LEU A 887 -17.23 19.37 37.01
N HIS A 888 -17.47 20.57 36.48
CA HIS A 888 -18.04 21.68 37.24
C HIS A 888 -19.54 21.50 37.57
N TYR A 889 -20.25 20.61 36.86
CA TYR A 889 -21.65 20.26 37.14
C TYR A 889 -21.81 19.04 38.07
N THR A 890 -20.73 18.30 38.34
CA THR A 890 -20.75 17.07 39.15
C THR A 890 -20.13 17.23 40.54
N PHE A 891 -19.51 18.37 40.84
CA PHE A 891 -18.91 18.65 42.16
C PHE A 891 -19.41 19.98 42.74
N ASP A 892 -20.20 19.88 43.81
CA ASP A 892 -20.63 21.02 44.62
C ASP A 892 -19.45 21.63 45.42
N GLN A 893 -19.56 22.90 45.81
CA GLN A 893 -18.44 23.76 46.19
C GLN A 893 -17.66 23.33 47.46
N THR A 894 -18.20 22.42 48.27
CA THR A 894 -17.63 22.00 49.56
C THR A 894 -16.31 21.22 49.44
N VAL A 895 -16.08 20.49 48.35
CA VAL A 895 -14.90 19.60 48.20
C VAL A 895 -13.60 20.38 47.98
N ILE A 896 -13.68 21.55 47.33
CA ILE A 896 -12.49 22.26 46.80
C ILE A 896 -11.64 22.90 47.91
N GLN A 897 -12.23 23.31 49.03
CA GLN A 897 -11.49 24.04 50.09
C GLN A 897 -10.40 23.21 50.78
N HIS A 898 -10.57 21.89 50.92
CA HIS A 898 -9.59 21.05 51.62
C HIS A 898 -8.23 20.95 50.91
N ALA A 899 -8.19 21.04 49.58
CA ALA A 899 -6.95 20.97 48.80
C ALA A 899 -6.02 22.18 49.01
N ALA A 900 -6.56 23.34 49.42
CA ALA A 900 -5.80 24.58 49.54
C ALA A 900 -4.88 24.65 50.77
N CYS A 901 -5.17 23.89 51.82
CA CYS A 901 -4.53 24.06 53.14
C CYS A 901 -3.06 23.57 53.19
N VAL A 902 -2.71 22.54 52.41
CA VAL A 902 -1.45 21.79 52.58
C VAL A 902 -0.20 22.55 52.09
N LYS A 903 -0.32 23.52 51.18
CA LYS A 903 0.84 24.23 50.58
C LYS A 903 1.56 25.24 51.48
N LYS A 904 1.14 25.44 52.74
CA LYS A 904 1.75 26.40 53.69
C LYS A 904 2.81 25.80 54.64
N LYS A 905 3.71 24.91 54.18
CA LYS A 905 4.96 24.60 54.94
C LYS A 905 6.12 24.06 54.09
N LYS A 906 7.28 24.76 54.23
CA LYS A 906 8.67 24.49 53.76
C LYS A 906 9.11 25.14 52.43
N LYS A 907 10.10 26.03 52.55
CA LYS A 907 10.98 26.55 51.47
C LYS A 907 12.31 25.79 51.49
N LYS A 908 12.85 25.40 50.32
CA LYS A 908 14.25 25.60 49.86
C LYS A 908 14.50 24.84 48.53
N LYS A 909 15.47 25.33 47.75
CA LYS A 909 16.08 24.76 46.53
C LYS A 909 17.51 24.27 46.88
N PRO A 910 18.26 23.62 45.96
CA PRO A 910 17.89 22.56 45.00
C PRO A 910 18.88 21.37 45.04
N GLU A 911 18.58 20.25 44.37
CA GLU A 911 19.49 19.46 43.48
C GLU A 911 18.89 18.07 43.13
N TYR A 912 19.64 17.27 42.36
CA TYR A 912 19.16 16.16 41.53
C TYR A 912 18.80 14.86 42.28
N CYS A 913 17.67 14.25 41.87
CA CYS A 913 17.36 12.82 42.04
C CYS A 913 16.25 12.48 41.02
N THR A 914 16.49 11.71 39.95
CA THR A 914 16.70 10.25 39.86
C THR A 914 15.43 9.42 40.11
N MET A 915 14.96 8.75 39.05
CA MET A 915 14.09 7.56 39.02
C MET A 915 12.94 7.45 40.05
N PHE A 916 11.72 7.80 39.63
CA PHE A 916 10.51 7.34 40.33
C PHE A 916 10.20 5.86 40.03
N LYS A 917 10.89 4.95 40.74
CA LYS A 917 10.35 3.60 40.97
C LYS A 917 9.02 3.73 41.73
N LEU A 918 8.00 2.95 41.35
CA LEU A 918 6.75 2.88 42.13
C LEU A 918 7.03 2.28 43.52
N TYR A 919 7.13 3.14 44.54
CA TYR A 919 6.99 2.73 45.93
C TYR A 919 5.55 2.91 46.42
N ARG A 920 5.12 1.93 47.22
CA ARG A 920 3.72 1.62 47.55
C ARG A 920 3.11 2.59 48.57
N LEU A 921 2.85 3.83 48.14
CA LEU A 921 2.18 4.86 48.95
C LEU A 921 0.75 4.43 49.33
N LYS A 922 0.53 4.19 50.63
CA LYS A 922 -0.81 3.94 51.21
C LYS A 922 -1.63 5.24 51.34
N CYS A 923 -2.08 5.81 50.22
CA CYS A 923 -3.22 6.72 50.26
C CYS A 923 -4.50 5.90 50.50
N LYS A 924 -5.35 6.33 51.45
CA LYS A 924 -6.55 5.58 51.85
C LYS A 924 -7.80 5.91 51.02
N ASP A 925 -7.75 6.98 50.22
CA ASP A 925 -8.92 7.51 49.50
C ASP A 925 -9.01 6.95 48.08
N HIS A 926 -9.86 5.94 47.91
CA HIS A 926 -10.10 5.25 46.63
C HIS A 926 -10.48 6.18 45.46
N LEU A 927 -11.09 7.33 45.74
CA LEU A 927 -11.60 8.26 44.74
C LEU A 927 -10.48 8.89 43.88
N VAL A 928 -9.33 9.23 44.48
CA VAL A 928 -8.25 9.96 43.79
C VAL A 928 -7.53 9.05 42.79
N ALA A 929 -7.30 7.79 43.16
CA ALA A 929 -6.74 6.79 42.26
C ALA A 929 -7.67 6.54 41.04
N HIS A 930 -8.98 6.53 41.26
CA HIS A 930 -9.96 6.33 40.19
C HIS A 930 -10.06 7.52 39.24
N LEU A 931 -9.85 8.75 39.74
CA LEU A 931 -9.85 9.98 38.95
C LEU A 931 -8.66 10.00 37.97
N ILE A 932 -7.45 9.68 38.44
CA ILE A 932 -6.23 9.64 37.62
C ILE A 932 -6.35 8.55 36.54
N LEU A 933 -6.88 7.37 36.90
CA LEU A 933 -7.04 6.26 35.95
C LEU A 933 -8.06 6.57 34.83
N ASN A 934 -9.11 7.34 35.14
CA ASN A 934 -10.13 7.72 34.16
C ASN A 934 -9.64 8.82 33.22
N ILE A 935 -8.90 9.82 33.70
CA ILE A 935 -8.30 10.85 32.83
C ILE A 935 -7.33 10.23 31.83
N HIS A 936 -6.51 9.26 32.26
CA HIS A 936 -5.58 8.57 31.36
C HIS A 936 -6.29 7.69 30.30
N LYS A 937 -7.52 7.23 30.57
CA LYS A 937 -8.39 6.46 29.67
C LYS A 937 -9.29 7.32 28.76
N TRP A 938 -9.15 8.64 28.81
CA TRP A 938 -9.90 9.59 27.98
C TRP A 938 -8.99 10.44 27.07
N PHE A 939 -7.69 10.15 27.11
CA PHE A 939 -6.61 10.74 26.29
C PHE A 939 -5.84 9.66 25.49
N LEU A 940 -6.35 8.43 25.51
CA LEU A 940 -5.98 7.24 24.72
C LEU A 940 -7.28 6.66 24.15
#